data_AF-A0A085BE93-F1
#
_entry.id   AF-A0A085BE93-F1
#
_cell.length_a   1.000
_cell.length_b   1.000
_cell.length_c   1.000
_cell.angle_alpha   90.00
_cell.angle_beta   90.00
_cell.angle_gamma   90.00
#
_symmetry.space_group_name_H-M   'P 1'
#
loop_
_entity.id
_entity.type
_entity.pdbx_description
1 polymer ?
#
loop_
_entity_poly.entity_id
_entity_poly.type
_entity_poly.pdbx_seq_one_letter_code
_entity_poly.pdbx_strand_id
1 'polypeptide(L)'
;MKAQQKVVIHNSGNTMYASPIASVDSIKLDNTYSKFKLSGQTNTLDIRKNVIDSLTFTNNAVNLDKIYIIYNGTDNATIINPYSASGVTITATGGTVAVTSTSTTSNLEYNLLGASTSGSLTMSSTSPAKFVLNNLNLTNAAGPAIIVTGAQTNTFSLQAGTTSSLTDGSTNTKNGALQTDGKIIFTGTGNLNINGVKKHGVSTSKDIEIQNGTITITGAASDGLHSEGFTMSNGTLIITAVGDAVDAGDAAVSISGGSITSTLASPDVKGIKTGSNTINISSGTINLILTGAQSKAISAKGNITISGGNITANLSGAAVLTASGTGFDPSYSTAIKTDGVLTVSDATINLTLASTANGGKGISTGKEININSGSITISTAGNGAAYTNTTGVADSYSSSAISSDTDINILGGTLILTNSGTASKGIKADGNVTISGGNTTVNLSGATLLNASGSGFDPSYPTGIKADGKVTISSGTVTVTGTTTATGTKGISADADIEISGGTINITTAGAGAKYTNATGATDSYSSAAISGDANVIISGGSLTTNSSGIAGKGIKSDGQVTIGTATGNPTLKITTTGARLLVSGTDYSHPKTLVAAKAIVINNGNNTFTSTDDGIHSDVSVTINGGTNTVSAISATSGVGEGVEAPLITFAGGVNNITASNDGINATYGTVSGGTEGNDGSHLYITGGINIVTGSDAIDSNGNITISGGTTIVNGPTSQPEEGIDYNGTFLMNGGTLISAGSNANMTKAMGTASSQVSMYIKSSAQLAATSLLHIENAAGTEMVTFKPKNAVYYFHFSSPNLAKSTQYKIYFGGSYTGGSFVGGATAWGLYTGGTYSTTGATLKSTTTTSASATVNTISF
;
A
#
# COMPACT_ATOMS: atom_id res chain seq x y z
N MET A 1 -25.40 -70.31 38.20
CA MET A 1 -24.50 -69.29 37.62
C MET A 1 -23.70 -69.94 36.51
N LYS A 2 -23.83 -69.50 35.24
CA LYS A 2 -22.94 -70.01 34.17
C LYS A 2 -21.53 -69.51 34.50
N ALA A 3 -20.58 -70.41 34.77
CA ALA A 3 -19.20 -70.03 35.05
C ALA A 3 -18.71 -69.15 33.90
N GLN A 4 -18.29 -67.91 34.20
CA GLN A 4 -17.64 -67.05 33.23
C GLN A 4 -16.39 -67.79 32.73
N GLN A 5 -16.05 -67.70 31.43
CA GLN A 5 -15.04 -68.55 30.81
C GLN A 5 -13.73 -67.83 30.50
N LYS A 6 -13.73 -66.49 30.43
CA LYS A 6 -12.55 -65.69 30.09
C LYS A 6 -12.34 -64.56 31.08
N VAL A 7 -11.08 -64.30 31.44
CA VAL A 7 -10.65 -63.04 32.05
C VAL A 7 -10.29 -62.07 30.92
N VAL A 8 -10.73 -60.82 31.04
CA VAL A 8 -10.54 -59.76 30.05
C VAL A 8 -9.93 -58.54 30.73
N ILE A 9 -8.87 -58.02 30.14
CA ILE A 9 -8.13 -56.85 30.60
C ILE A 9 -8.48 -55.68 29.69
N HIS A 10 -8.84 -54.54 30.28
CA HIS A 10 -9.22 -53.35 29.54
C HIS A 10 -8.23 -52.20 29.73
N ASN A 11 -8.05 -51.39 28.69
CA ASN A 11 -7.31 -50.13 28.71
C ASN A 11 -7.97 -49.09 27.81
N SER A 12 -8.18 -47.89 28.33
CA SER A 12 -8.93 -46.81 27.69
C SER A 12 -10.26 -47.28 27.10
N GLY A 13 -10.99 -48.11 27.85
CA GLY A 13 -12.26 -48.72 27.42
C GLY A 13 -12.15 -49.78 26.31
N ASN A 14 -10.96 -50.12 25.84
CA ASN A 14 -10.73 -51.19 24.85
C ASN A 14 -10.33 -52.49 25.53
N THR A 15 -10.68 -53.61 24.90
CA THR A 15 -10.18 -54.93 25.31
C THR A 15 -8.72 -55.11 24.86
N MET A 16 -7.81 -55.07 25.84
CA MET A 16 -6.38 -55.19 25.63
C MET A 16 -5.93 -56.65 25.50
N TYR A 17 -6.47 -57.51 26.36
CA TYR A 17 -6.10 -58.92 26.43
C TYR A 17 -7.26 -59.75 26.93
N ALA A 18 -7.35 -61.01 26.48
CA ALA A 18 -8.28 -61.97 27.04
C ALA A 18 -7.66 -63.36 27.05
N SER A 19 -7.95 -64.13 28.10
CA SER A 19 -7.51 -65.51 28.23
C SER A 19 -8.63 -66.36 28.84
N PRO A 20 -8.82 -67.62 28.38
CA PRO A 20 -9.66 -68.57 29.09
C PRO A 20 -9.21 -68.70 30.55
N ILE A 21 -10.14 -68.69 31.50
CA ILE A 21 -9.82 -68.85 32.93
C ILE A 21 -9.12 -70.19 33.18
N ALA A 22 -9.51 -71.23 32.42
CA ALA A 22 -8.88 -72.55 32.51
C ALA A 22 -7.39 -72.57 32.10
N SER A 23 -6.90 -71.53 31.41
CA SER A 23 -5.49 -71.39 31.05
C SER A 23 -4.72 -70.42 31.95
N VAL A 24 -5.35 -69.87 32.99
CA VAL A 24 -4.72 -68.94 33.93
C VAL A 24 -4.43 -69.67 35.24
N ASP A 25 -3.15 -69.96 35.52
CA ASP A 25 -2.73 -70.63 36.75
C ASP A 25 -2.79 -69.67 37.96
N SER A 26 -2.33 -68.43 37.78
CA SER A 26 -2.39 -67.40 38.83
C SER A 26 -2.33 -65.98 38.25
N ILE A 27 -2.93 -65.05 39.00
CA ILE A 27 -2.82 -63.60 38.77
C ILE A 27 -2.19 -63.00 40.03
N LYS A 28 -0.99 -62.42 39.91
CA LYS A 28 -0.29 -61.76 41.01
C LYS A 28 -0.20 -60.27 40.75
N LEU A 29 -0.68 -59.46 41.68
CA LEU A 29 -0.48 -58.01 41.67
C LEU A 29 0.72 -57.70 42.57
N ASP A 30 1.82 -57.19 42.00
CA ASP A 30 2.94 -56.67 42.78
C ASP A 30 2.95 -55.14 42.79
N ASN A 31 4.04 -54.48 43.19
CA ASN A 31 4.12 -53.03 43.24
C ASN A 31 4.05 -52.35 41.86
N THR A 32 4.42 -53.05 40.79
CA THR A 32 4.56 -52.52 39.43
C THR A 32 3.61 -53.20 38.44
N TYR A 33 3.47 -54.52 38.50
CA TYR A 33 2.83 -55.35 37.49
C TYR A 33 1.63 -56.12 38.03
N SER A 34 0.67 -56.34 37.14
CA SER A 34 -0.26 -57.47 37.18
C SER A 34 0.35 -58.59 36.35
N LYS A 35 0.82 -59.65 37.01
CA LYS A 35 1.47 -60.80 36.39
C LYS A 35 0.47 -61.93 36.20
N PHE A 36 0.27 -62.34 34.97
CA PHE A 36 -0.59 -63.47 34.61
C PHE A 36 0.28 -64.67 34.27
N LYS A 37 0.23 -65.72 35.10
CA LYS A 37 0.87 -67.01 34.80
C LYS A 37 -0.12 -67.86 34.02
N LEU A 38 0.20 -68.19 32.78
CA LEU A 38 -0.63 -69.07 31.96
C LEU A 38 -0.11 -70.51 32.01
N SER A 39 -1.03 -71.46 31.99
CA SER A 39 -0.71 -72.89 31.98
C SER A 39 0.18 -73.23 30.79
N GLY A 40 1.31 -73.88 31.04
CA GLY A 40 2.26 -74.30 30.00
C GLY A 40 3.17 -73.20 29.44
N GLN A 41 3.05 -71.95 29.87
CA GLN A 41 3.99 -70.89 29.51
C GLN A 41 5.11 -70.78 30.53
N THR A 42 6.37 -70.63 30.11
CA THR A 42 7.51 -70.51 31.04
C THR A 42 7.47 -69.20 31.83
N ASN A 43 7.20 -68.09 31.15
CA ASN A 43 7.20 -66.74 31.72
C ASN A 43 5.78 -66.27 32.08
N THR A 44 5.68 -65.26 32.93
CA THR A 44 4.43 -64.54 33.19
C THR A 44 4.20 -63.45 32.14
N LEU A 45 2.94 -63.19 31.80
CA LEU A 45 2.54 -61.98 31.09
C LEU A 45 2.43 -60.85 32.12
N ASP A 46 3.41 -59.96 32.10
CA ASP A 46 3.52 -58.85 33.04
C ASP A 46 2.94 -57.59 32.40
N ILE A 47 1.84 -57.07 32.93
CA ILE A 47 1.20 -55.83 32.45
C ILE A 47 1.27 -54.79 33.56
N ARG A 48 1.75 -53.57 33.29
CA ARG A 48 1.81 -52.54 34.34
C ARG A 48 0.43 -52.24 34.90
N LYS A 49 0.32 -52.17 36.22
CA LYS A 49 -0.98 -51.94 36.88
C LYS A 49 -1.63 -50.63 36.45
N ASN A 50 -0.84 -49.59 36.23
CA ASN A 50 -1.34 -48.27 35.86
C ASN A 50 -1.86 -48.16 34.42
N VAL A 51 -1.66 -49.19 33.57
CA VAL A 51 -2.25 -49.24 32.23
C VAL A 51 -3.52 -50.09 32.19
N ILE A 52 -3.91 -50.74 33.29
CA ILE A 52 -5.14 -51.54 33.37
C ILE A 52 -6.24 -50.65 33.93
N ASP A 53 -7.29 -50.43 33.14
CA ASP A 53 -8.49 -49.74 33.60
C ASP A 53 -9.34 -50.66 34.47
N SER A 54 -9.59 -51.87 33.99
CA SER A 54 -10.44 -52.85 34.67
C SER A 54 -10.13 -54.28 34.22
N LEU A 55 -10.48 -55.22 35.10
CA LEU A 55 -10.56 -56.64 34.80
C LEU A 55 -12.02 -57.06 34.81
N THR A 56 -12.47 -57.73 33.76
CA THR A 56 -13.83 -58.27 33.67
C THR A 56 -13.81 -59.73 33.30
N PHE A 57 -14.95 -60.40 33.47
CA PHE A 57 -15.10 -61.81 33.16
C PHE A 57 -16.32 -62.02 32.28
N THR A 58 -16.18 -62.83 31.23
CA THR A 58 -17.26 -63.01 30.25
C THR A 58 -17.32 -64.42 29.67
N ASN A 59 -18.50 -64.78 29.18
CA ASN A 59 -18.74 -65.96 28.35
C ASN A 59 -18.82 -65.62 26.86
N ASN A 60 -18.89 -64.33 26.53
CA ASN A 60 -18.99 -63.91 25.14
C ASN A 60 -17.66 -64.13 24.42
N ALA A 61 -17.74 -64.30 23.10
CA ALA A 61 -16.56 -64.17 22.26
C ALA A 61 -15.93 -62.79 22.48
N VAL A 62 -14.60 -62.77 22.61
CA VAL A 62 -13.82 -61.54 22.76
C VAL A 62 -12.98 -61.43 21.50
N ASN A 63 -13.16 -60.33 20.78
CA ASN A 63 -12.33 -60.03 19.63
C ASN A 63 -11.07 -59.31 20.11
N LEU A 64 -9.90 -59.79 19.70
CA LEU A 64 -8.62 -59.14 19.95
C LEU A 64 -8.09 -58.68 18.60
N ASP A 65 -8.39 -57.43 18.25
CA ASP A 65 -8.09 -56.83 16.95
C ASP A 65 -7.02 -55.74 17.02
N LYS A 66 -6.47 -55.50 18.21
CA LYS A 66 -5.47 -54.46 18.51
C LYS A 66 -4.18 -55.07 19.05
N ILE A 67 -3.06 -54.47 18.65
CA ILE A 67 -1.73 -54.80 19.17
C ILE A 67 -1.40 -53.81 20.27
N TYR A 68 -0.86 -54.28 21.40
CA TYR A 68 -0.38 -53.40 22.48
C TYR A 68 1.12 -53.57 22.68
N ILE A 69 1.82 -52.44 22.72
CA ILE A 69 3.24 -52.32 23.05
C ILE A 69 3.33 -51.38 24.26
N ILE A 70 3.61 -51.94 25.43
CA ILE A 70 3.61 -51.21 26.69
C ILE A 70 5.07 -51.09 27.18
N TYR A 71 5.61 -49.88 27.13
CA TYR A 71 6.97 -49.59 27.54
C TYR A 71 7.08 -49.50 29.06
N ASN A 72 8.04 -50.24 29.62
CA ASN A 72 8.15 -50.54 31.04
C ASN A 72 9.39 -49.93 31.70
N GLY A 73 9.88 -48.78 31.21
CA GLY A 73 11.12 -48.17 31.67
C GLY A 73 12.31 -48.89 31.06
N THR A 74 13.13 -49.50 31.91
CA THR A 74 14.31 -50.30 31.52
C THR A 74 13.97 -51.78 31.28
N ASP A 75 12.85 -52.25 31.81
CA ASP A 75 12.37 -53.62 31.59
C ASP A 75 11.91 -53.81 30.14
N ASN A 76 11.87 -55.07 29.69
CA ASN A 76 11.31 -55.41 28.38
C ASN A 76 9.88 -54.85 28.25
N ALA A 77 9.57 -54.25 27.10
CA ALA A 77 8.21 -53.85 26.78
C ALA A 77 7.26 -55.06 26.78
N THR A 78 6.06 -54.90 27.32
CA THR A 78 5.02 -55.93 27.27
C THR A 78 4.38 -55.93 25.89
N ILE A 79 4.41 -57.07 25.21
CA ILE A 79 3.85 -57.25 23.88
C ILE A 79 2.58 -58.10 23.95
N ILE A 80 1.47 -57.55 23.46
CA ILE A 80 0.22 -58.29 23.25
C ILE A 80 -0.09 -58.21 21.75
N ASN A 81 0.08 -59.33 21.06
CA ASN A 81 0.06 -59.40 19.60
C ASN A 81 -0.90 -60.51 19.10
N PRO A 82 -2.18 -60.20 18.87
CA PRO A 82 -3.13 -61.17 18.32
C PRO A 82 -2.83 -61.55 16.86
N TYR A 83 -1.94 -60.83 16.18
CA TYR A 83 -1.56 -61.06 14.78
C TYR A 83 -0.22 -61.81 14.62
N SER A 84 0.30 -62.42 15.68
CA SER A 84 1.55 -63.20 15.65
C SER A 84 1.52 -64.36 14.64
N ALA A 85 0.37 -65.01 14.47
CA ALA A 85 0.14 -66.03 13.44
C ALA A 85 -0.25 -65.45 12.06
N SER A 86 -0.41 -64.13 11.96
CA SER A 86 -0.89 -63.40 10.77
C SER A 86 0.16 -62.45 10.20
N GLY A 87 1.44 -62.83 10.32
CA GLY A 87 2.56 -62.11 9.69
C GLY A 87 3.08 -60.90 10.47
N VAL A 88 2.71 -60.72 11.74
CA VAL A 88 3.24 -59.64 12.59
C VAL A 88 4.19 -60.22 13.64
N THR A 89 5.48 -59.97 13.49
CA THR A 89 6.51 -60.35 14.46
C THR A 89 6.94 -59.12 15.26
N ILE A 90 6.98 -59.22 16.59
CA ILE A 90 7.39 -58.14 17.48
C ILE A 90 8.41 -58.67 18.49
N THR A 91 9.56 -58.02 18.59
CA THR A 91 10.59 -58.32 19.58
C THR A 91 10.83 -57.11 20.47
N ALA A 92 11.15 -57.36 21.74
CA ALA A 92 11.44 -56.32 22.72
C ALA A 92 12.66 -56.70 23.57
N THR A 93 13.64 -55.80 23.64
CA THR A 93 14.81 -55.91 24.51
C THR A 93 14.94 -54.59 25.28
N GLY A 94 14.68 -54.63 26.58
CA GLY A 94 14.43 -53.45 27.39
C GLY A 94 13.34 -52.57 26.76
N GLY A 95 13.61 -51.27 26.67
CA GLY A 95 12.75 -50.31 25.99
C GLY A 95 12.85 -50.31 24.46
N THR A 96 13.67 -51.15 23.83
CA THR A 96 13.81 -51.16 22.35
C THR A 96 12.89 -52.21 21.74
N VAL A 97 12.00 -51.78 20.85
CA VAL A 97 11.00 -52.65 20.21
C VAL A 97 11.19 -52.64 18.70
N ALA A 98 11.21 -53.84 18.09
CA ALA A 98 11.26 -54.02 16.65
C ALA A 98 10.02 -54.78 16.16
N VAL A 99 9.39 -54.27 15.10
CA VAL A 99 8.20 -54.83 14.46
C VAL A 99 8.49 -55.13 12.99
N THR A 100 8.18 -56.35 12.56
CA THR A 100 8.15 -56.72 11.14
C THR A 100 6.75 -57.20 10.81
N SER A 101 6.04 -56.46 9.95
CA SER A 101 4.69 -56.79 9.52
C SER A 101 4.65 -57.13 8.02
N THR A 102 4.46 -58.40 7.70
CA THR A 102 4.13 -58.89 6.36
C THR A 102 2.62 -59.11 6.18
N SER A 103 1.83 -58.67 7.16
CA SER A 103 0.38 -58.77 7.12
C SER A 103 -0.20 -57.93 5.97
N THR A 104 -1.16 -58.51 5.24
CA THR A 104 -1.93 -57.80 4.20
C THR A 104 -3.09 -56.99 4.79
N THR A 105 -3.33 -57.08 6.10
CA THR A 105 -4.35 -56.29 6.78
C THR A 105 -3.90 -54.84 6.85
N SER A 106 -4.65 -53.96 6.17
CA SER A 106 -4.38 -52.52 6.20
C SER A 106 -4.82 -51.88 7.51
N ASN A 107 -4.09 -50.86 7.95
CA ASN A 107 -4.34 -50.06 9.15
C ASN A 107 -4.42 -50.87 10.45
N LEU A 108 -3.57 -51.90 10.59
CA LEU A 108 -3.41 -52.58 11.88
C LEU A 108 -3.10 -51.55 12.98
N GLU A 109 -3.80 -51.67 14.11
CA GLU A 109 -3.75 -50.70 15.20
C GLU A 109 -2.75 -51.13 16.28
N TYR A 110 -1.64 -50.38 16.38
CA TYR A 110 -0.59 -50.52 17.37
C TYR A 110 -0.81 -49.48 18.47
N ASN A 111 -1.31 -49.93 19.62
CA ASN A 111 -1.48 -49.11 20.81
C ASN A 111 -0.14 -49.03 21.56
N LEU A 112 0.46 -47.84 21.55
CA LEU A 112 1.75 -47.55 22.16
C LEU A 112 1.54 -46.80 23.47
N LEU A 113 1.99 -47.37 24.59
CA LEU A 113 1.78 -46.83 25.93
C LEU A 113 3.03 -46.90 26.80
N GLY A 114 3.02 -46.17 27.91
CA GLY A 114 4.06 -46.27 28.93
C GLY A 114 5.28 -45.43 28.58
N ALA A 115 6.41 -45.72 29.22
CA ALA A 115 7.58 -44.86 29.11
C ALA A 115 8.89 -45.64 29.04
N SER A 116 9.90 -45.09 28.37
CA SER A 116 11.28 -45.56 28.44
C SER A 116 12.25 -44.42 28.11
N THR A 117 13.28 -44.25 28.93
CA THR A 117 14.33 -43.23 28.77
C THR A 117 15.44 -43.66 27.79
N SER A 118 15.39 -44.91 27.34
CA SER A 118 16.33 -45.51 26.39
C SER A 118 15.57 -46.43 25.44
N GLY A 119 14.36 -46.03 25.05
CA GLY A 119 13.44 -46.86 24.29
C GLY A 119 13.18 -46.35 22.89
N SER A 120 12.76 -47.26 22.02
CA SER A 120 12.46 -46.95 20.63
C SER A 120 11.43 -47.91 20.03
N LEU A 121 10.84 -47.50 18.91
CA LEU A 121 10.09 -48.36 18.02
C LEU A 121 10.74 -48.32 16.62
N THR A 122 11.15 -49.48 16.12
CA THR A 122 11.52 -49.66 14.71
C THR A 122 10.51 -50.58 14.06
N MET A 123 9.86 -50.15 12.99
CA MET A 123 8.87 -50.95 12.28
C MET A 123 9.16 -51.01 10.79
N SER A 124 9.02 -52.20 10.20
CA SER A 124 8.89 -52.39 8.75
C SER A 124 7.52 -52.98 8.45
N SER A 125 6.79 -52.38 7.51
CA SER A 125 5.45 -52.84 7.12
C SER A 125 5.23 -52.77 5.62
N THR A 126 4.52 -53.76 5.10
CA THR A 126 4.07 -53.81 3.70
C THR A 126 2.67 -53.20 3.49
N SER A 127 1.93 -52.93 4.56
CA SER A 127 0.61 -52.30 4.55
C SER A 127 0.59 -51.03 5.42
N PRO A 128 -0.33 -50.08 5.18
CA PRO A 128 -0.57 -48.94 6.07
C PRO A 128 -0.77 -49.38 7.52
N ALA A 129 -0.30 -48.56 8.47
CA ALA A 129 -0.38 -48.85 9.90
C ALA A 129 -0.95 -47.67 10.69
N LYS A 130 -1.62 -47.97 11.79
CA LYS A 130 -2.14 -46.97 12.73
C LYS A 130 -1.46 -47.13 14.09
N PHE A 131 -0.85 -46.06 14.58
CA PHE A 131 -0.22 -45.98 15.89
C PHE A 131 -1.08 -45.13 16.82
N VAL A 132 -1.63 -45.72 17.87
CA VAL A 132 -2.38 -44.98 18.91
C VAL A 132 -1.40 -44.60 20.01
N LEU A 133 -1.15 -43.30 20.16
CA LEU A 133 -0.24 -42.78 21.19
C LEU A 133 -1.05 -42.45 22.44
N ASN A 134 -0.87 -43.25 23.50
CA ASN A 134 -1.65 -43.15 24.73
C ASN A 134 -0.70 -43.10 25.95
N ASN A 135 -0.39 -41.88 26.38
CA ASN A 135 0.61 -41.61 27.43
C ASN A 135 1.97 -42.27 27.15
N LEU A 136 2.38 -42.27 25.87
CA LEU A 136 3.66 -42.82 25.45
C LEU A 136 4.78 -41.81 25.70
N ASN A 137 5.87 -42.17 26.36
CA ASN A 137 7.03 -41.30 26.53
C ASN A 137 8.32 -42.03 26.16
N LEU A 138 8.88 -41.74 24.99
CA LEU A 138 10.09 -42.40 24.49
C LEU A 138 11.23 -41.41 24.31
N THR A 139 12.36 -41.73 24.95
CA THR A 139 13.66 -41.13 24.67
C THR A 139 14.58 -42.20 24.11
N ASN A 140 15.17 -41.97 22.95
CA ASN A 140 16.23 -42.82 22.40
C ASN A 140 17.52 -42.01 22.26
N ALA A 141 18.45 -42.17 23.20
CA ALA A 141 19.70 -41.39 23.20
C ALA A 141 20.66 -41.72 22.02
N ALA A 142 20.41 -42.78 21.25
CA ALA A 142 21.27 -43.24 20.16
C ALA A 142 20.61 -43.27 18.78
N GLY A 143 19.33 -42.90 18.67
CA GLY A 143 18.55 -43.10 17.44
C GLY A 143 17.19 -42.41 17.50
N PRO A 144 16.30 -42.65 16.52
CA PRO A 144 14.96 -42.11 16.53
C PRO A 144 14.12 -42.74 17.64
N ALA A 145 13.15 -42.00 18.18
CA ALA A 145 12.17 -42.57 19.11
C ALA A 145 11.23 -43.53 18.37
N ILE A 146 10.79 -43.15 17.16
CA ILE A 146 10.00 -44.01 16.26
C ILE A 146 10.55 -43.91 14.83
N ILE A 147 10.79 -45.06 14.21
CA ILE A 147 11.06 -45.18 12.78
C ILE A 147 10.17 -46.22 12.11
N VAL A 148 9.55 -45.86 10.98
CA VAL A 148 8.71 -46.76 10.17
C VAL A 148 9.19 -46.79 8.72
N THR A 149 9.57 -47.97 8.23
CA THR A 149 10.05 -48.18 6.85
C THR A 149 9.00 -48.88 5.98
N GLY A 150 9.17 -48.80 4.66
CA GLY A 150 8.29 -49.47 3.68
C GLY A 150 7.37 -48.53 2.88
N ALA A 151 7.53 -47.22 3.06
CA ALA A 151 6.86 -46.14 2.31
C ALA A 151 5.33 -46.16 2.31
N GLN A 152 4.70 -46.84 3.29
CA GLN A 152 3.25 -46.87 3.47
C GLN A 152 2.72 -45.61 4.17
N THR A 153 1.42 -45.36 4.05
CA THR A 153 0.76 -44.30 4.84
C THR A 153 0.65 -44.74 6.30
N ASN A 154 1.09 -43.90 7.23
CA ASN A 154 1.11 -44.18 8.66
C ASN A 154 0.27 -43.15 9.41
N THR A 155 -0.73 -43.63 10.15
CA THR A 155 -1.60 -42.77 10.95
C THR A 155 -1.14 -42.77 12.41
N PHE A 156 -0.84 -41.61 12.98
CA PHE A 156 -0.56 -41.40 14.39
C PHE A 156 -1.80 -40.78 15.04
N SER A 157 -2.55 -41.59 15.79
CA SER A 157 -3.76 -41.20 16.50
C SER A 157 -3.42 -40.79 17.93
N LEU A 158 -3.54 -39.50 18.23
CA LEU A 158 -3.27 -38.92 19.54
C LEU A 158 -4.47 -39.15 20.47
N GLN A 159 -4.32 -40.03 21.46
CA GLN A 159 -5.41 -40.41 22.35
C GLN A 159 -5.91 -39.20 23.16
N ALA A 160 -7.21 -38.96 23.13
CA ALA A 160 -7.86 -37.85 23.82
C ALA A 160 -7.53 -37.85 25.32
N GLY A 161 -7.24 -36.66 25.87
CA GLY A 161 -6.92 -36.48 27.30
C GLY A 161 -5.54 -36.98 27.72
N THR A 162 -4.69 -37.38 26.77
CA THR A 162 -3.35 -37.89 27.06
C THR A 162 -2.27 -37.00 26.46
N THR A 163 -1.04 -37.14 26.98
CA THR A 163 0.14 -36.48 26.44
C THR A 163 1.20 -37.53 26.18
N SER A 164 1.67 -37.60 24.94
CA SER A 164 2.80 -38.45 24.57
C SER A 164 4.03 -37.59 24.24
N SER A 165 5.23 -38.14 24.42
CA SER A 165 6.49 -37.49 24.07
C SER A 165 7.46 -38.41 23.31
N LEU A 166 8.15 -37.83 22.34
CA LEU A 166 9.17 -38.49 21.51
C LEU A 166 10.44 -37.65 21.50
N THR A 167 11.59 -38.24 21.82
CA THR A 167 12.90 -37.56 21.82
C THR A 167 13.96 -38.49 21.25
N ASP A 168 14.74 -38.02 20.27
CA ASP A 168 15.91 -38.72 19.78
C ASP A 168 17.20 -38.25 20.47
N GLY A 169 18.34 -38.81 20.03
CA GLY A 169 19.65 -38.53 20.57
C GLY A 169 20.58 -37.88 19.55
N SER A 170 21.60 -37.19 20.03
CA SER A 170 22.58 -36.46 19.20
C SER A 170 23.39 -37.34 18.24
N THR A 171 23.45 -38.66 18.50
CA THR A 171 24.10 -39.66 17.64
C THR A 171 23.15 -40.37 16.67
N ASN A 172 21.88 -39.94 16.59
CA ASN A 172 20.91 -40.47 15.65
C ASN A 172 21.45 -40.42 14.21
N THR A 173 21.36 -41.56 13.51
CA THR A 173 21.78 -41.72 12.10
C THR A 173 20.65 -41.41 11.11
N LYS A 174 19.45 -41.17 11.64
CA LYS A 174 18.24 -40.79 10.92
C LYS A 174 18.00 -39.28 11.08
N ASN A 175 17.02 -38.77 10.35
CA ASN A 175 16.80 -37.34 10.18
C ASN A 175 15.74 -36.76 11.13
N GLY A 176 14.93 -37.58 11.81
CA GLY A 176 13.92 -37.10 12.75
C GLY A 176 13.76 -37.95 14.00
N ALA A 177 13.17 -37.37 15.06
CA ALA A 177 12.79 -38.11 16.25
C ALA A 177 11.60 -39.04 16.00
N LEU A 178 10.68 -38.60 15.15
CA LEU A 178 9.74 -39.45 14.43
C LEU A 178 10.13 -39.44 12.94
N GLN A 179 10.45 -40.60 12.38
CA GLN A 179 10.72 -40.71 10.95
C GLN A 179 9.89 -41.82 10.30
N THR A 180 9.37 -41.54 9.11
CA THR A 180 8.80 -42.60 8.26
C THR A 180 9.27 -42.46 6.81
N ASP A 181 9.33 -43.56 6.07
CA ASP A 181 9.59 -43.54 4.61
C ASP A 181 8.34 -43.12 3.80
N GLY A 182 7.17 -43.02 4.45
CA GLY A 182 5.87 -42.84 3.80
C GLY A 182 5.10 -41.64 4.34
N LYS A 183 3.84 -41.49 3.91
CA LYS A 183 2.99 -40.37 4.36
C LYS A 183 2.70 -40.50 5.86
N ILE A 184 2.72 -39.39 6.58
CA ILE A 184 2.36 -39.30 8.01
C ILE A 184 1.01 -38.59 8.12
N ILE A 185 0.07 -39.16 8.86
CA ILE A 185 -1.21 -38.52 9.20
C ILE A 185 -1.35 -38.43 10.71
N PHE A 186 -1.48 -37.22 11.25
CA PHE A 186 -1.83 -37.00 12.65
C PHE A 186 -3.35 -36.82 12.81
N THR A 187 -3.93 -37.56 13.74
CA THR A 187 -5.37 -37.55 14.04
C THR A 187 -5.59 -37.61 15.56
N GLY A 188 -6.85 -37.51 16.01
CA GLY A 188 -7.19 -37.54 17.43
C GLY A 188 -6.95 -36.19 18.12
N THR A 189 -7.35 -36.07 19.38
CA THR A 189 -7.38 -34.79 20.11
C THR A 189 -6.40 -34.74 21.29
N GLY A 190 -5.54 -35.74 21.43
CA GLY A 190 -4.46 -35.76 22.43
C GLY A 190 -3.31 -34.80 22.11
N ASN A 191 -2.33 -34.77 23.01
CA ASN A 191 -1.11 -33.97 22.86
C ASN A 191 0.10 -34.85 22.50
N LEU A 192 0.97 -34.35 21.63
CA LEU A 192 2.24 -34.96 21.27
C LEU A 192 3.37 -33.94 21.34
N ASN A 193 4.35 -34.19 22.20
CA ASN A 193 5.58 -33.40 22.31
C ASN A 193 6.71 -34.10 21.57
N ILE A 194 7.46 -33.39 20.73
CA ILE A 194 8.56 -33.96 19.94
C ILE A 194 9.80 -33.09 20.10
N ASN A 195 10.94 -33.72 20.41
CA ASN A 195 12.24 -33.06 20.49
C ASN A 195 13.23 -33.74 19.53
N GLY A 196 13.57 -33.05 18.45
CA GLY A 196 14.55 -33.46 17.45
C GLY A 196 15.95 -32.95 17.79
N VAL A 197 16.64 -33.65 18.69
CA VAL A 197 17.99 -33.32 19.17
C VAL A 197 19.02 -33.40 18.05
N LYS A 198 18.88 -34.39 17.13
CA LYS A 198 19.85 -34.56 16.04
C LYS A 198 19.67 -33.57 14.91
N LYS A 199 18.44 -33.50 14.39
CA LYS A 199 18.12 -32.75 13.16
C LYS A 199 16.66 -32.29 13.21
N HIS A 200 15.74 -32.98 12.53
CA HIS A 200 14.35 -32.56 12.48
C HIS A 200 13.52 -33.11 13.64
N GLY A 201 12.40 -32.47 13.96
CA GLY A 201 11.41 -33.06 14.87
C GLY A 201 10.76 -34.28 14.21
N VAL A 202 10.11 -34.05 13.08
CA VAL A 202 9.47 -35.09 12.24
C VAL A 202 10.07 -35.06 10.84
N SER A 203 10.37 -36.24 10.29
CA SER A 203 10.94 -36.36 8.94
C SER A 203 10.26 -37.43 8.11
N THR A 204 9.94 -37.11 6.85
CA THR A 204 9.53 -38.06 5.83
C THR A 204 9.91 -37.54 4.43
N SER A 205 10.02 -38.44 3.45
CA SER A 205 10.16 -38.08 2.02
C SER A 205 8.81 -37.97 1.29
N LYS A 206 7.71 -37.93 2.06
CA LYS A 206 6.31 -37.80 1.60
C LYS A 206 5.61 -36.68 2.36
N ASP A 207 4.30 -36.58 2.17
CA ASP A 207 3.43 -35.59 2.81
C ASP A 207 3.27 -35.83 4.32
N ILE A 208 3.19 -34.73 5.08
CA ILE A 208 2.71 -34.71 6.46
C ILE A 208 1.32 -34.06 6.48
N GLU A 209 0.33 -34.81 6.96
CA GLU A 209 -1.05 -34.36 7.11
C GLU A 209 -1.44 -34.23 8.60
N ILE A 210 -1.94 -33.08 9.01
CA ILE A 210 -2.50 -32.84 10.34
C ILE A 210 -4.00 -32.65 10.21
N GLN A 211 -4.76 -33.65 10.63
CA GLN A 211 -6.21 -33.59 10.67
C GLN A 211 -6.76 -33.10 12.00
N ASN A 212 -6.05 -33.35 13.12
CA ASN A 212 -6.38 -32.84 14.46
C ASN A 212 -5.22 -33.11 15.45
N GLY A 213 -5.38 -32.66 16.69
CA GLY A 213 -4.46 -32.91 17.81
C GLY A 213 -3.61 -31.70 18.16
N THR A 214 -2.91 -31.75 19.29
CA THR A 214 -1.94 -30.72 19.68
C THR A 214 -0.54 -31.27 19.53
N ILE A 215 0.19 -30.83 18.51
CA ILE A 215 1.54 -31.27 18.20
C ILE A 215 2.49 -30.14 18.54
N THR A 216 3.39 -30.38 19.49
CA THR A 216 4.41 -29.42 19.92
C THR A 216 5.79 -29.94 19.56
N ILE A 217 6.46 -29.31 18.60
CA ILE A 217 7.90 -29.47 18.42
C ILE A 217 8.58 -28.56 19.43
N THR A 218 9.01 -29.15 20.55
CA THR A 218 9.62 -28.41 21.67
C THR A 218 11.01 -27.88 21.32
N GLY A 219 11.67 -28.52 20.35
CA GLY A 219 12.96 -28.14 19.79
C GLY A 219 13.34 -29.05 18.63
N ALA A 220 13.98 -28.48 17.61
CA ALA A 220 14.62 -29.22 16.53
C ALA A 220 15.95 -28.55 16.16
N ALA A 221 17.02 -29.32 15.99
CA ALA A 221 18.35 -28.82 15.60
C ALA A 221 18.41 -28.36 14.13
N SER A 222 17.41 -28.71 13.32
CA SER A 222 17.12 -28.21 11.98
C SER A 222 15.62 -27.91 11.93
N ASP A 223 14.88 -28.45 10.96
CA ASP A 223 13.48 -28.10 10.74
C ASP A 223 12.54 -28.77 11.74
N GLY A 224 11.42 -28.13 12.08
CA GLY A 224 10.39 -28.72 12.91
C GLY A 224 9.76 -29.94 12.23
N LEU A 225 9.18 -29.70 11.06
CA LEU A 225 8.64 -30.71 10.15
C LEU A 225 9.39 -30.64 8.81
N HIS A 226 9.95 -31.77 8.37
CA HIS A 226 10.63 -31.90 7.08
C HIS A 226 9.95 -32.98 6.23
N SER A 227 9.44 -32.60 5.06
CA SER A 227 8.49 -33.39 4.26
C SER A 227 8.54 -33.04 2.77
N GLU A 228 7.88 -33.85 1.94
CA GLU A 228 7.53 -33.52 0.55
C GLU A 228 6.01 -33.34 0.47
N GLY A 229 5.54 -32.24 1.04
CA GLY A 229 4.13 -31.85 1.13
C GLY A 229 3.68 -31.63 2.57
N PHE A 230 2.79 -30.66 2.76
CA PHE A 230 2.18 -30.40 4.07
C PHE A 230 0.71 -30.06 3.92
N THR A 231 -0.15 -30.78 4.65
CA THR A 231 -1.59 -30.53 4.69
C THR A 231 -2.07 -30.34 6.12
N MET A 232 -2.85 -29.30 6.39
CA MET A 232 -3.48 -29.09 7.70
C MET A 232 -4.95 -28.70 7.55
N SER A 233 -5.85 -29.46 8.19
CA SER A 233 -7.29 -29.18 8.18
C SER A 233 -7.85 -28.82 9.56
N ASN A 234 -7.20 -29.25 10.65
CA ASN A 234 -7.54 -28.86 12.02
C ASN A 234 -6.35 -29.12 12.97
N GLY A 235 -6.56 -28.90 14.27
CA GLY A 235 -5.57 -29.13 15.32
C GLY A 235 -4.70 -27.92 15.61
N THR A 236 -3.71 -28.10 16.46
CA THR A 236 -2.75 -27.08 16.90
C THR A 236 -1.33 -27.59 16.67
N LEU A 237 -0.53 -26.80 15.95
CA LEU A 237 0.89 -27.06 15.70
C LEU A 237 1.73 -25.93 16.32
N ILE A 238 2.60 -26.26 17.26
CA ILE A 238 3.49 -25.30 17.96
C ILE A 238 4.92 -25.72 17.70
N ILE A 239 5.76 -24.84 17.14
CA ILE A 239 7.11 -25.21 16.70
C ILE A 239 8.17 -24.23 17.20
N THR A 240 9.19 -24.78 17.86
CA THR A 240 10.49 -24.14 18.06
C THR A 240 11.54 -24.95 17.31
N ALA A 241 12.30 -24.31 16.43
CA ALA A 241 13.29 -24.96 15.57
C ALA A 241 14.48 -24.03 15.31
N VAL A 242 15.66 -24.63 15.06
CA VAL A 242 16.84 -23.91 14.57
C VAL A 242 16.74 -23.65 13.06
N GLY A 243 16.13 -24.57 12.31
CA GLY A 243 15.85 -24.42 10.88
C GLY A 243 14.44 -23.87 10.61
N ASP A 244 13.80 -24.40 9.55
CA ASP A 244 12.45 -23.99 9.15
C ASP A 244 11.39 -24.60 10.09
N ALA A 245 10.24 -23.95 10.30
CA ALA A 245 9.19 -24.59 11.11
C ALA A 245 8.56 -25.75 10.31
N VAL A 246 8.16 -25.48 9.07
CA VAL A 246 7.68 -26.46 8.08
C VAL A 246 8.45 -26.29 6.78
N ASP A 247 9.26 -27.30 6.44
CA ASP A 247 9.85 -27.47 5.11
C ASP A 247 9.09 -28.59 4.37
N ALA A 248 8.29 -28.21 3.37
CA ALA A 248 7.49 -29.12 2.55
C ALA A 248 8.18 -29.54 1.25
N GLY A 249 9.50 -29.32 1.12
CA GLY A 249 10.25 -29.77 -0.05
C GLY A 249 9.76 -29.07 -1.31
N ASP A 250 9.52 -29.82 -2.39
CA ASP A 250 9.02 -29.30 -3.68
C ASP A 250 7.54 -29.61 -3.93
N ALA A 251 6.81 -30.11 -2.93
CA ALA A 251 5.38 -30.40 -3.04
C ALA A 251 4.51 -29.31 -2.40
N ALA A 252 3.21 -29.37 -2.68
CA ALA A 252 2.27 -28.33 -2.28
C ALA A 252 2.06 -28.26 -0.76
N VAL A 253 1.72 -27.05 -0.29
CA VAL A 253 1.23 -26.79 1.06
C VAL A 253 -0.25 -26.43 0.99
N SER A 254 -1.08 -27.07 1.82
CA SER A 254 -2.52 -26.80 1.90
C SER A 254 -2.97 -26.62 3.35
N ILE A 255 -3.50 -25.46 3.69
CA ILE A 255 -4.02 -25.14 5.02
C ILE A 255 -5.48 -24.71 4.90
N SER A 256 -6.36 -25.51 5.49
CA SER A 256 -7.82 -25.33 5.45
C SER A 256 -8.45 -25.17 6.82
N GLY A 257 -7.65 -25.17 7.89
CA GLY A 257 -8.09 -24.95 9.26
C GLY A 257 -6.98 -25.19 10.29
N GLY A 258 -7.35 -25.14 11.58
CA GLY A 258 -6.43 -25.32 12.70
C GLY A 258 -5.57 -24.08 13.02
N SER A 259 -4.60 -24.27 13.91
CA SER A 259 -3.69 -23.21 14.38
C SER A 259 -2.22 -23.61 14.22
N ILE A 260 -1.39 -22.72 13.65
CA ILE A 260 0.06 -22.89 13.55
C ILE A 260 0.75 -21.73 14.29
N THR A 261 1.66 -22.05 15.20
CA THR A 261 2.49 -21.07 15.90
C THR A 261 3.96 -21.46 15.80
N SER A 262 4.85 -20.55 15.42
CA SER A 262 6.29 -20.82 15.41
C SER A 262 7.15 -19.67 15.92
N THR A 263 8.26 -20.01 16.57
CA THR A 263 9.32 -19.05 16.95
C THR A 263 10.65 -19.53 16.40
N LEU A 264 11.24 -18.76 15.48
CA LEU A 264 12.50 -19.09 14.80
C LEU A 264 13.50 -17.94 14.95
N ALA A 265 14.70 -18.23 15.45
CA ALA A 265 15.69 -17.20 15.77
C ALA A 265 16.95 -17.23 14.88
N SER A 266 17.19 -18.33 14.17
CA SER A 266 18.35 -18.46 13.29
C SER A 266 18.18 -17.61 12.03
N PRO A 267 19.28 -17.12 11.43
CA PRO A 267 19.23 -16.47 10.12
C PRO A 267 18.68 -17.40 9.03
N ASP A 268 18.05 -16.79 8.02
CA ASP A 268 17.55 -17.46 6.83
C ASP A 268 16.60 -18.64 7.08
N VAL A 269 15.72 -18.51 8.07
CA VAL A 269 14.69 -19.51 8.36
C VAL A 269 13.33 -19.13 7.80
N LYS A 270 12.48 -20.14 7.65
CA LYS A 270 11.14 -20.01 7.11
C LYS A 270 10.10 -20.61 8.04
N GLY A 271 9.00 -19.88 8.25
CA GLY A 271 7.87 -20.40 9.02
C GLY A 271 7.21 -21.55 8.27
N ILE A 272 6.69 -21.25 7.07
CA ILE A 272 6.06 -22.24 6.19
C ILE A 272 6.68 -22.09 4.81
N LYS A 273 7.21 -23.19 4.26
CA LYS A 273 7.95 -23.20 3.00
C LYS A 273 7.58 -24.36 2.10
N THR A 274 7.53 -24.07 0.81
CA THR A 274 7.73 -25.02 -0.28
C THR A 274 8.72 -24.44 -1.29
N GLY A 275 9.35 -25.30 -2.09
CA GLY A 275 10.21 -24.95 -3.20
C GLY A 275 9.38 -24.49 -4.40
N SER A 276 9.35 -25.28 -5.46
CA SER A 276 8.73 -24.92 -6.75
C SER A 276 7.19 -24.93 -6.79
N ASN A 277 6.53 -25.42 -5.74
CA ASN A 277 5.07 -25.61 -5.72
C ASN A 277 4.29 -24.45 -5.10
N THR A 278 2.99 -24.65 -4.94
CA THR A 278 2.07 -23.65 -4.40
C THR A 278 1.84 -23.79 -2.89
N ILE A 279 1.54 -22.66 -2.24
CA ILE A 279 0.95 -22.62 -0.90
C ILE A 279 -0.50 -22.13 -1.03
N ASN A 280 -1.46 -22.92 -0.53
CA ASN A 280 -2.87 -22.56 -0.49
C ASN A 280 -3.35 -22.47 0.96
N ILE A 281 -3.85 -21.30 1.36
CA ILE A 281 -4.43 -21.04 2.68
C ILE A 281 -5.88 -20.61 2.48
N SER A 282 -6.83 -21.37 3.00
CA SER A 282 -8.27 -21.09 2.89
C SER A 282 -8.94 -20.82 4.23
N SER A 283 -8.31 -21.22 5.34
CA SER A 283 -8.74 -20.90 6.70
C SER A 283 -7.61 -21.13 7.70
N GLY A 284 -7.92 -21.07 8.98
CA GLY A 284 -6.99 -21.31 10.09
C GLY A 284 -6.38 -20.03 10.66
N THR A 285 -5.62 -20.21 11.74
CA THR A 285 -4.90 -19.13 12.45
C THR A 285 -3.41 -19.42 12.41
N ILE A 286 -2.62 -18.52 11.84
CA ILE A 286 -1.17 -18.69 11.66
C ILE A 286 -0.46 -17.54 12.36
N ASN A 287 0.41 -17.84 13.32
CA ASN A 287 1.15 -16.87 14.12
C ASN A 287 2.66 -17.17 14.10
N LEU A 288 3.43 -16.38 13.35
CA LEU A 288 4.85 -16.67 13.10
C LEU A 288 5.74 -15.54 13.66
N ILE A 289 6.75 -15.90 14.43
CA ILE A 289 7.76 -14.98 14.97
C ILE A 289 9.13 -15.39 14.43
N LEU A 290 9.76 -14.51 13.66
CA LEU A 290 11.07 -14.78 13.05
C LEU A 290 12.04 -13.63 13.36
N THR A 291 13.05 -13.88 14.19
CA THR A 291 13.99 -12.83 14.63
C THR A 291 15.34 -12.88 13.94
N GLY A 292 15.67 -13.99 13.26
CA GLY A 292 16.91 -14.12 12.52
C GLY A 292 16.94 -13.29 11.24
N ALA A 293 18.12 -12.82 10.86
CA ALA A 293 18.35 -12.03 9.65
C ALA A 293 17.79 -12.73 8.39
N GLN A 294 17.40 -11.96 7.36
CA GLN A 294 16.93 -12.43 6.04
C GLN A 294 15.79 -13.49 6.02
N SER A 295 15.09 -13.69 7.14
CA SER A 295 14.08 -14.76 7.31
C SER A 295 12.77 -14.49 6.59
N LYS A 296 11.99 -15.53 6.29
CA LYS A 296 10.73 -15.42 5.53
C LYS A 296 9.58 -16.13 6.23
N ALA A 297 8.49 -15.45 6.59
CA ALA A 297 7.46 -16.14 7.38
C ALA A 297 6.72 -17.21 6.55
N ILE A 298 6.25 -16.85 5.36
CA ILE A 298 5.65 -17.76 4.37
C ILE A 298 6.41 -17.60 3.05
N SER A 299 6.91 -18.70 2.49
CA SER A 299 7.81 -18.65 1.32
C SER A 299 7.50 -19.76 0.30
N ALA A 300 7.38 -19.40 -0.98
CA ALA A 300 7.28 -20.35 -2.09
C ALA A 300 7.98 -19.81 -3.35
N LYS A 301 8.56 -20.66 -4.19
CA LYS A 301 8.95 -20.25 -5.55
C LYS A 301 7.75 -20.27 -6.50
N GLY A 302 6.76 -21.13 -6.24
CA GLY A 302 5.47 -21.12 -6.93
C GLY A 302 4.46 -20.17 -6.30
N ASN A 303 3.23 -20.16 -6.82
CA ASN A 303 2.19 -19.22 -6.42
C ASN A 303 1.75 -19.40 -4.95
N ILE A 304 1.32 -18.30 -4.33
CA ILE A 304 0.66 -18.32 -3.03
C ILE A 304 -0.78 -17.84 -3.20
N THR A 305 -1.74 -18.61 -2.70
CA THR A 305 -3.16 -18.24 -2.67
C THR A 305 -3.64 -18.20 -1.24
N ILE A 306 -4.14 -17.04 -0.80
CA ILE A 306 -4.72 -16.84 0.53
C ILE A 306 -6.18 -16.44 0.33
N SER A 307 -7.10 -17.38 0.50
CA SER A 307 -8.55 -17.24 0.28
C SER A 307 -9.35 -17.16 1.59
N GLY A 308 -8.66 -17.07 2.73
CA GLY A 308 -9.24 -16.93 4.05
C GLY A 308 -8.21 -17.12 5.17
N GLY A 309 -8.69 -17.11 6.41
CA GLY A 309 -7.87 -17.31 7.60
C GLY A 309 -7.30 -16.03 8.21
N ASN A 310 -6.66 -16.19 9.37
CA ASN A 310 -6.03 -15.13 10.15
C ASN A 310 -4.51 -15.36 10.18
N ILE A 311 -3.75 -14.51 9.51
CA ILE A 311 -2.29 -14.64 9.39
C ILE A 311 -1.63 -13.47 10.13
N THR A 312 -0.79 -13.79 11.10
CA THR A 312 0.04 -12.82 11.82
C THR A 312 1.51 -13.22 11.69
N ALA A 313 2.36 -12.29 11.27
CA ALA A 313 3.80 -12.51 11.24
C ALA A 313 4.57 -11.31 11.80
N ASN A 314 5.51 -11.58 12.71
CA ASN A 314 6.38 -10.58 13.32
C ASN A 314 7.84 -10.89 12.99
N LEU A 315 8.50 -9.99 12.25
CA LEU A 315 9.88 -10.14 11.82
C LEU A 315 10.76 -9.02 12.38
N SER A 316 11.97 -9.38 12.82
CA SER A 316 12.95 -8.40 13.34
C SER A 316 14.37 -8.60 12.79
N GLY A 317 14.57 -9.55 11.89
CA GLY A 317 15.88 -9.85 11.33
C GLY A 317 16.38 -8.78 10.36
N ALA A 318 17.65 -8.39 10.49
CA ALA A 318 18.29 -7.42 9.60
C ALA A 318 18.45 -7.93 8.15
N ALA A 319 18.70 -7.01 7.23
CA ALA A 319 19.20 -7.33 5.90
C ALA A 319 20.58 -7.99 5.98
N VAL A 320 20.87 -8.89 5.06
CA VAL A 320 22.20 -9.50 4.87
C VAL A 320 22.72 -9.10 3.49
N LEU A 321 23.92 -8.53 3.45
CA LEU A 321 24.61 -8.17 2.22
C LEU A 321 25.62 -9.28 1.90
N THR A 322 25.29 -10.13 0.93
CA THR A 322 26.19 -11.23 0.52
C THR A 322 27.11 -10.74 -0.57
N ALA A 323 28.43 -10.89 -0.41
CA ALA A 323 29.37 -10.48 -1.44
C ALA A 323 29.10 -11.23 -2.76
N SER A 324 28.96 -10.48 -3.85
CA SER A 324 28.69 -11.01 -5.19
C SER A 324 29.17 -10.03 -6.25
N GLY A 325 29.86 -10.52 -7.28
CA GLY A 325 30.52 -9.67 -8.26
C GLY A 325 31.52 -8.71 -7.61
N THR A 326 31.36 -7.41 -7.88
CA THR A 326 32.20 -6.33 -7.31
C THR A 326 31.55 -5.62 -6.12
N GLY A 327 30.40 -6.10 -5.63
CA GLY A 327 29.70 -5.54 -4.48
C GLY A 327 28.88 -6.59 -3.74
N PHE A 328 27.59 -6.32 -3.53
CA PHE A 328 26.72 -7.15 -2.69
C PHE A 328 25.37 -7.45 -3.35
N ASP A 329 24.84 -8.64 -3.05
CA ASP A 329 23.47 -9.06 -3.29
C ASP A 329 22.70 -9.10 -1.95
N PRO A 330 21.73 -8.20 -1.75
CA PRO A 330 21.02 -8.07 -0.49
C PRO A 330 19.88 -9.08 -0.32
N SER A 331 19.72 -9.62 0.88
CA SER A 331 18.59 -10.47 1.27
C SER A 331 17.90 -9.88 2.49
N TYR A 332 16.57 -9.79 2.44
CA TYR A 332 15.76 -9.08 3.43
C TYR A 332 14.81 -10.01 4.17
N SER A 333 14.51 -9.64 5.41
CA SER A 333 13.36 -10.22 6.10
C SER A 333 12.08 -9.90 5.34
N THR A 334 11.30 -10.93 5.02
CA THR A 334 10.06 -10.78 4.23
C THR A 334 8.94 -11.59 4.85
N ALA A 335 7.80 -10.99 5.20
CA ALA A 335 6.74 -11.77 5.84
C ALA A 335 6.10 -12.77 4.87
N ILE A 336 5.68 -12.34 3.68
CA ILE A 336 5.18 -13.23 2.62
C ILE A 336 6.03 -13.04 1.37
N LYS A 337 6.79 -14.08 0.99
CA LYS A 337 7.65 -14.09 -0.20
C LYS A 337 7.19 -15.13 -1.20
N THR A 338 6.99 -14.73 -2.45
CA THR A 338 6.92 -15.67 -3.56
C THR A 338 7.74 -15.22 -4.77
N ASP A 339 8.18 -16.16 -5.61
CA ASP A 339 8.69 -15.85 -6.96
C ASP A 339 7.60 -15.97 -8.04
N GLY A 340 6.42 -16.48 -7.65
CA GLY A 340 5.21 -16.55 -8.44
C GLY A 340 4.23 -15.42 -8.14
N VAL A 341 2.97 -15.68 -8.47
CA VAL A 341 1.84 -14.77 -8.21
C VAL A 341 1.34 -14.94 -6.77
N LEU A 342 1.00 -13.84 -6.12
CA LEU A 342 0.21 -13.84 -4.88
C LEU A 342 -1.23 -13.45 -5.18
N THR A 343 -2.20 -14.24 -4.73
CA THR A 343 -3.62 -13.87 -4.74
C THR A 343 -4.18 -13.87 -3.33
N VAL A 344 -4.84 -12.78 -2.94
CA VAL A 344 -5.49 -12.60 -1.63
C VAL A 344 -6.98 -12.37 -1.82
N SER A 345 -7.80 -13.10 -1.07
CA SER A 345 -9.26 -12.95 -0.98
C SER A 345 -9.70 -13.31 0.43
N ASP A 346 -10.59 -12.51 1.02
CA ASP A 346 -11.33 -12.79 2.27
C ASP A 346 -10.48 -13.16 3.50
N ALA A 347 -9.18 -12.82 3.50
CA ALA A 347 -8.26 -13.10 4.59
C ALA A 347 -8.03 -11.89 5.49
N THR A 348 -7.67 -12.16 6.75
CA THR A 348 -7.14 -11.14 7.68
C THR A 348 -5.63 -11.34 7.82
N ILE A 349 -4.84 -10.37 7.37
CA ILE A 349 -3.37 -10.44 7.33
C ILE A 349 -2.80 -9.29 8.16
N ASN A 350 -2.01 -9.59 9.19
CA ASN A 350 -1.36 -8.63 10.07
C ASN A 350 0.16 -8.87 10.10
N LEU A 351 0.94 -8.02 9.44
CA LEU A 351 2.38 -8.21 9.29
C LEU A 351 3.14 -7.06 9.95
N THR A 352 4.11 -7.39 10.79
CA THR A 352 4.96 -6.40 11.46
C THR A 352 6.41 -6.69 11.17
N LEU A 353 7.12 -5.70 10.63
CA LEU A 353 8.56 -5.71 10.45
C LEU A 353 9.16 -4.60 11.32
N ALA A 354 9.92 -4.99 12.34
CA ALA A 354 10.49 -4.09 13.33
C ALA A 354 11.54 -3.15 12.71
N SER A 355 11.96 -2.13 13.47
CA SER A 355 12.99 -1.16 13.05
C SER A 355 14.36 -1.80 12.79
N THR A 356 14.62 -2.98 13.37
CA THR A 356 15.84 -3.77 13.10
C THR A 356 15.78 -4.52 11.77
N ALA A 357 14.60 -4.66 11.15
CA ALA A 357 14.42 -5.34 9.88
C ALA A 357 14.68 -4.42 8.67
N ASN A 358 15.90 -3.87 8.58
CA ASN A 358 16.31 -2.97 7.50
C ASN A 358 15.99 -3.56 6.11
N GLY A 359 15.46 -2.72 5.21
CA GLY A 359 14.99 -3.17 3.88
C GLY A 359 13.82 -4.14 3.87
N GLY A 360 13.26 -4.48 5.04
CA GLY A 360 12.26 -5.53 5.19
C GLY A 360 11.00 -5.30 4.36
N LYS A 361 10.41 -6.41 3.89
CA LYS A 361 9.21 -6.41 3.05
C LYS A 361 8.04 -7.08 3.77
N GLY A 362 6.86 -6.45 3.78
CA GLY A 362 5.65 -7.11 4.23
C GLY A 362 5.29 -8.24 3.26
N ILE A 363 4.98 -7.86 2.04
CA ILE A 363 4.71 -8.75 0.92
C ILE A 363 5.70 -8.45 -0.21
N SER A 364 6.34 -9.49 -0.75
CA SER A 364 7.23 -9.38 -1.92
C SER A 364 6.99 -10.54 -2.89
N THR A 365 6.80 -10.22 -4.17
CA THR A 365 6.55 -11.20 -5.21
C THR A 365 7.43 -10.98 -6.45
N GLY A 366 7.89 -12.07 -7.06
CA GLY A 366 8.58 -12.01 -8.37
C GLY A 366 7.64 -11.84 -9.57
N LYS A 367 6.32 -11.94 -9.33
CA LYS A 367 5.25 -11.68 -10.31
C LYS A 367 4.13 -10.89 -9.65
N GLU A 368 2.96 -10.92 -10.26
CA GLU A 368 1.82 -10.08 -9.93
C GLU A 368 1.29 -10.33 -8.51
N ILE A 369 0.76 -9.26 -7.88
CA ILE A 369 -0.04 -9.34 -6.66
C ILE A 369 -1.48 -8.98 -6.98
N ASN A 370 -2.40 -9.87 -6.66
CA ASN A 370 -3.84 -9.68 -6.79
C ASN A 370 -4.52 -9.62 -5.42
N ILE A 371 -5.10 -8.48 -5.07
CA ILE A 371 -5.86 -8.28 -3.83
C ILE A 371 -7.33 -8.07 -4.19
N ASN A 372 -8.10 -9.15 -4.11
CA ASN A 372 -9.53 -9.15 -4.46
C ASN A 372 -10.39 -8.61 -3.31
N SER A 373 -10.08 -9.02 -2.08
CA SER A 373 -10.80 -8.66 -0.85
C SER A 373 -9.97 -8.99 0.39
N GLY A 374 -10.50 -8.74 1.58
CA GLY A 374 -9.85 -9.02 2.86
C GLY A 374 -9.42 -7.77 3.63
N SER A 375 -8.75 -7.98 4.76
CA SER A 375 -8.19 -6.94 5.62
C SER A 375 -6.69 -7.15 5.79
N ILE A 376 -5.89 -6.24 5.27
CA ILE A 376 -4.43 -6.33 5.26
C ILE A 376 -3.85 -5.15 6.04
N THR A 377 -3.22 -5.42 7.18
CA THR A 377 -2.49 -4.44 7.99
C THR A 377 -1.02 -4.77 7.96
N ILE A 378 -0.19 -3.83 7.51
CA ILE A 378 1.27 -4.03 7.44
C ILE A 378 1.97 -2.84 8.06
N SER A 379 2.88 -3.10 9.00
CA SER A 379 3.76 -2.11 9.58
C SER A 379 5.22 -2.43 9.26
N THR A 380 5.94 -1.54 8.58
CA THR A 380 7.37 -1.68 8.31
C THR A 380 8.17 -0.51 8.88
N ALA A 381 9.08 -0.79 9.80
CA ALA A 381 9.90 0.24 10.44
C ALA A 381 11.39 0.18 10.07
N GLY A 382 11.82 -0.87 9.37
CA GLY A 382 13.22 -1.04 8.97
C GLY A 382 13.69 0.05 8.02
N ASN A 383 14.89 0.59 8.27
CA ASN A 383 15.44 1.68 7.47
C ASN A 383 15.93 1.21 6.11
N GLY A 384 15.89 2.12 5.14
CA GLY A 384 16.67 2.01 3.93
C GLY A 384 18.14 2.40 4.15
N ALA A 385 19.03 1.84 3.34
CA ALA A 385 20.46 2.14 3.38
C ALA A 385 21.07 2.03 1.99
N ALA A 386 22.14 2.80 1.78
CA ALA A 386 22.98 2.70 0.60
C ALA A 386 23.94 1.50 0.71
N TYR A 387 24.26 0.89 -0.42
CA TYR A 387 25.24 -0.19 -0.56
C TYR A 387 25.85 -0.14 -1.96
N THR A 388 26.78 -1.06 -2.25
CA THR A 388 27.33 -1.23 -3.60
C THR A 388 26.75 -2.51 -4.18
N ASN A 389 26.06 -2.42 -5.31
CA ASN A 389 25.43 -3.58 -5.93
C ASN A 389 26.45 -4.51 -6.60
N THR A 390 25.98 -5.63 -7.14
CA THR A 390 26.81 -6.69 -7.74
C THR A 390 27.65 -6.23 -8.94
N THR A 391 27.33 -5.05 -9.52
CA THR A 391 28.06 -4.43 -10.62
C THR A 391 29.06 -3.36 -10.17
N GLY A 392 29.15 -3.07 -8.87
CA GLY A 392 30.07 -2.07 -8.33
C GLY A 392 29.50 -0.65 -8.32
N VAL A 393 28.21 -0.50 -8.62
CA VAL A 393 27.51 0.79 -8.64
C VAL A 393 26.88 1.04 -7.28
N ALA A 394 26.94 2.29 -6.82
CA ALA A 394 26.24 2.72 -5.61
C ALA A 394 24.73 2.58 -5.82
N ASP A 395 24.07 1.96 -4.85
CA ASP A 395 22.67 1.59 -4.92
C ASP A 395 22.05 1.70 -3.52
N SER A 396 20.74 1.47 -3.40
CA SER A 396 20.07 1.49 -2.11
C SER A 396 18.91 0.53 -2.03
N TYR A 397 18.62 0.11 -0.82
CA TYR A 397 17.40 -0.62 -0.51
C TYR A 397 16.55 0.18 0.49
N SER A 398 15.25 -0.09 0.49
CA SER A 398 14.29 0.51 1.40
C SER A 398 13.27 -0.54 1.84
N SER A 399 12.61 -0.33 2.98
CA SER A 399 11.48 -1.18 3.37
C SER A 399 10.27 -0.92 2.48
N SER A 400 9.43 -1.93 2.30
CA SER A 400 8.17 -1.78 1.58
C SER A 400 7.07 -2.62 2.22
N ALA A 401 5.86 -2.06 2.39
CA ALA A 401 4.76 -2.87 2.89
C ALA A 401 4.34 -3.92 1.84
N ILE A 402 4.16 -3.49 0.58
CA ILE A 402 3.84 -4.36 -0.55
C ILE A 402 4.81 -4.04 -1.70
N SER A 403 5.42 -5.07 -2.28
CA SER A 403 6.35 -4.96 -3.41
C SER A 403 6.17 -6.08 -4.43
N SER A 404 6.24 -5.75 -5.72
CA SER A 404 6.21 -6.73 -6.83
C SER A 404 7.19 -6.32 -7.93
N ASP A 405 7.85 -7.32 -8.52
CA ASP A 405 8.71 -7.13 -9.71
C ASP A 405 7.87 -6.94 -11.00
N THR A 406 6.53 -6.95 -10.89
CA THR A 406 5.58 -6.74 -12.00
C THR A 406 4.41 -5.89 -11.50
N ASP A 407 3.16 -6.27 -11.82
CA ASP A 407 1.96 -5.50 -11.50
C ASP A 407 1.42 -5.76 -10.09
N ILE A 408 0.78 -4.74 -9.50
CA ILE A 408 -0.02 -4.85 -8.28
C ILE A 408 -1.45 -4.40 -8.59
N ASN A 409 -2.40 -5.30 -8.40
CA ASN A 409 -3.83 -5.08 -8.66
C ASN A 409 -4.64 -5.14 -7.36
N ILE A 410 -5.23 -4.01 -6.98
CA ILE A 410 -6.10 -3.85 -5.82
C ILE A 410 -7.53 -3.67 -6.33
N LEU A 411 -8.30 -4.76 -6.27
CA LEU A 411 -9.69 -4.82 -6.72
C LEU A 411 -10.67 -4.54 -5.57
N GLY A 412 -10.25 -4.79 -4.32
CA GLY A 412 -11.09 -4.61 -3.14
C GLY A 412 -10.35 -4.78 -1.81
N GLY A 413 -11.11 -4.86 -0.72
CA GLY A 413 -10.59 -5.05 0.64
C GLY A 413 -10.21 -3.74 1.36
N THR A 414 -9.67 -3.88 2.56
CA THR A 414 -9.12 -2.78 3.37
C THR A 414 -7.63 -3.00 3.60
N LEU A 415 -6.81 -2.06 3.15
CA LEU A 415 -5.35 -2.06 3.32
C LEU A 415 -4.96 -0.91 4.24
N ILE A 416 -4.24 -1.20 5.32
CA ILE A 416 -3.67 -0.21 6.24
C ILE A 416 -2.16 -0.45 6.30
N LEU A 417 -1.40 0.39 5.61
CA LEU A 417 0.04 0.27 5.46
C LEU A 417 0.71 1.40 6.24
N THR A 418 1.59 1.06 7.18
CA THR A 418 2.33 2.03 7.99
C THR A 418 3.83 1.82 7.79
N ASN A 419 4.51 2.82 7.25
CA ASN A 419 5.90 2.73 6.83
C ASN A 419 6.72 3.87 7.45
N SER A 420 7.57 3.54 8.43
CA SER A 420 8.35 4.52 9.19
C SER A 420 9.85 4.48 8.90
N GLY A 421 10.32 3.52 8.10
CA GLY A 421 11.73 3.43 7.71
C GLY A 421 12.12 4.50 6.70
N THR A 422 13.38 4.94 6.71
CA THR A 422 13.92 5.86 5.69
C THR A 422 13.68 5.33 4.26
N ALA A 423 13.30 6.22 3.35
CA ALA A 423 12.95 5.94 1.95
C ALA A 423 11.86 4.87 1.74
N SER A 424 11.10 4.52 2.77
CA SER A 424 10.15 3.41 2.72
C SER A 424 8.99 3.65 1.76
N LYS A 425 8.44 2.53 1.26
CA LYS A 425 7.34 2.52 0.29
C LYS A 425 6.12 1.83 0.88
N GLY A 426 4.94 2.42 0.71
CA GLY A 426 3.69 1.69 0.99
C GLY A 426 3.51 0.56 -0.02
N ILE A 427 3.30 0.95 -1.27
CA ILE A 427 3.13 0.06 -2.42
C ILE A 427 4.24 0.38 -3.44
N LYS A 428 4.99 -0.63 -3.90
CA LYS A 428 5.97 -0.51 -4.98
C LYS A 428 5.75 -1.60 -6.04
N ALA A 429 5.56 -1.22 -7.29
CA ALA A 429 5.54 -2.13 -8.43
C ALA A 429 6.63 -1.72 -9.43
N ASP A 430 7.40 -2.69 -9.93
CA ASP A 430 8.27 -2.47 -11.09
C ASP A 430 7.44 -2.46 -12.40
N GLY A 431 6.24 -3.04 -12.36
CA GLY A 431 5.19 -2.84 -13.35
C GLY A 431 4.22 -1.74 -12.94
N ASN A 432 2.93 -1.98 -13.16
CA ASN A 432 1.84 -1.05 -12.91
C ASN A 432 1.25 -1.22 -11.51
N VAL A 433 0.65 -0.16 -10.98
CA VAL A 433 -0.28 -0.25 -9.83
C VAL A 433 -1.69 0.10 -10.30
N THR A 434 -2.62 -0.84 -10.16
CA THR A 434 -4.04 -0.62 -10.49
C THR A 434 -4.88 -0.69 -9.23
N ILE A 435 -5.65 0.36 -8.96
CA ILE A 435 -6.65 0.41 -7.87
C ILE A 435 -8.02 0.60 -8.51
N SER A 436 -8.87 -0.39 -8.34
CA SER A 436 -10.23 -0.42 -8.91
C SER A 436 -11.32 -0.67 -7.88
N GLY A 437 -10.96 -0.70 -6.58
CA GLY A 437 -11.90 -0.78 -5.47
C GLY A 437 -11.22 -0.83 -4.11
N GLY A 438 -12.02 -1.01 -3.05
CA GLY A 438 -11.53 -1.12 -1.68
C GLY A 438 -11.10 0.21 -1.04
N ASN A 439 -10.48 0.10 0.14
CA ASN A 439 -9.94 1.22 0.92
C ASN A 439 -8.45 0.98 1.14
N THR A 440 -7.59 1.82 0.57
CA THR A 440 -6.13 1.78 0.78
C THR A 440 -5.69 2.99 1.57
N THR A 441 -5.12 2.77 2.76
CA THR A 441 -4.54 3.81 3.60
C THR A 441 -3.04 3.56 3.75
N VAL A 442 -2.21 4.55 3.44
CA VAL A 442 -0.76 4.51 3.59
C VAL A 442 -0.29 5.64 4.48
N ASN A 443 0.41 5.32 5.57
CA ASN A 443 0.98 6.26 6.52
C ASN A 443 2.50 6.21 6.43
N LEU A 444 3.14 7.34 6.13
CA LEU A 444 4.57 7.47 5.91
C LEU A 444 5.18 8.38 6.98
N SER A 445 6.27 7.94 7.61
CA SER A 445 6.99 8.74 8.60
C SER A 445 8.52 8.64 8.53
N GLY A 446 9.09 7.86 7.61
CA GLY A 446 10.54 7.82 7.39
C GLY A 446 11.02 8.94 6.47
N ALA A 447 12.26 9.40 6.62
CA ALA A 447 12.83 10.51 5.83
C ALA A 447 13.38 10.07 4.47
N THR A 448 13.64 11.03 3.58
CA THR A 448 14.42 10.84 2.34
C THR A 448 15.82 10.29 2.65
N LEU A 449 16.28 9.33 1.84
CA LEU A 449 17.65 8.82 1.85
C LEU A 449 18.42 9.44 0.68
N LEU A 450 19.60 10.00 0.92
CA LEU A 450 20.48 10.52 -0.14
C LEU A 450 21.51 9.45 -0.49
N ASN A 451 21.39 8.84 -1.67
CA ASN A 451 22.32 7.81 -2.14
C ASN A 451 23.49 8.46 -2.88
N ALA A 452 24.73 8.09 -2.57
CA ALA A 452 25.87 8.64 -3.27
C ALA A 452 25.79 8.32 -4.77
N SER A 453 25.93 9.33 -5.62
CA SER A 453 25.89 9.20 -7.08
C SER A 453 26.71 10.31 -7.71
N GLY A 454 27.61 9.98 -8.64
CA GLY A 454 28.53 10.95 -9.27
C GLY A 454 29.29 11.79 -8.24
N SER A 455 29.17 13.12 -8.35
CA SER A 455 29.79 14.10 -7.46
C SER A 455 28.91 14.50 -6.26
N GLY A 456 27.76 13.86 -6.08
CA GLY A 456 26.80 14.19 -5.03
C GLY A 456 25.86 13.03 -4.72
N PHE A 457 24.55 13.26 -4.84
CA PHE A 457 23.53 12.30 -4.43
C PHE A 457 22.37 12.16 -5.42
N ASP A 458 21.75 10.98 -5.38
CA ASP A 458 20.45 10.67 -5.97
C ASP A 458 19.46 10.32 -4.83
N PRO A 459 18.40 11.13 -4.60
CA PRO A 459 17.48 10.91 -3.49
C PRO A 459 16.51 9.74 -3.69
N SER A 460 16.36 8.92 -2.66
CA SER A 460 15.28 7.95 -2.52
C SER A 460 14.23 8.45 -1.53
N TYR A 461 13.03 8.72 -2.03
CA TYR A 461 11.96 9.33 -1.25
C TYR A 461 11.13 8.31 -0.46
N PRO A 462 10.50 8.70 0.64
CA PRO A 462 9.33 8.00 1.16
C PRO A 462 8.20 8.11 0.14
N THR A 463 7.50 7.02 -0.19
CA THR A 463 6.44 7.07 -1.20
C THR A 463 5.24 6.22 -0.82
N GLY A 464 4.04 6.77 -1.00
CA GLY A 464 2.80 6.05 -0.70
C GLY A 464 2.58 4.94 -1.70
N ILE A 465 2.47 5.32 -2.98
CA ILE A 465 2.30 4.43 -4.13
C ILE A 465 3.38 4.77 -5.16
N LYS A 466 4.24 3.81 -5.48
CA LYS A 466 5.26 3.90 -6.54
C LYS A 466 5.00 2.82 -7.60
N ALA A 467 4.97 3.24 -8.87
CA ALA A 467 5.08 2.34 -10.01
C ALA A 467 6.26 2.78 -10.88
N ASP A 468 7.04 1.83 -11.39
CA ASP A 468 7.97 2.12 -12.50
C ASP A 468 7.19 2.10 -13.84
N GLY A 469 6.05 1.38 -13.87
CA GLY A 469 5.00 1.54 -14.88
C GLY A 469 3.99 2.63 -14.53
N LYS A 470 2.73 2.41 -14.92
CA LYS A 470 1.61 3.35 -14.69
C LYS A 470 1.00 3.19 -13.31
N VAL A 471 0.40 4.26 -12.79
CA VAL A 471 -0.57 4.18 -11.68
C VAL A 471 -1.96 4.47 -12.23
N THR A 472 -2.90 3.52 -12.09
CA THR A 472 -4.29 3.68 -12.51
C THR A 472 -5.23 3.59 -11.31
N ILE A 473 -6.07 4.60 -11.09
CA ILE A 473 -7.10 4.62 -10.06
C ILE A 473 -8.46 4.87 -10.73
N SER A 474 -9.32 3.86 -10.72
CA SER A 474 -10.66 3.94 -11.34
C SER A 474 -11.80 3.98 -10.33
N SER A 475 -11.57 3.48 -9.11
CA SER A 475 -12.57 3.44 -8.03
C SER A 475 -11.90 3.23 -6.66
N GLY A 476 -12.70 3.16 -5.59
CA GLY A 476 -12.22 2.96 -4.22
C GLY A 476 -11.80 4.24 -3.51
N THR A 477 -11.29 4.08 -2.29
CA THR A 477 -10.73 5.17 -1.47
C THR A 477 -9.23 4.99 -1.31
N VAL A 478 -8.44 6.01 -1.66
CA VAL A 478 -6.99 6.03 -1.45
C VAL A 478 -6.64 7.17 -0.52
N THR A 479 -6.04 6.86 0.63
CA THR A 479 -5.55 7.86 1.59
C THR A 479 -4.06 7.70 1.79
N VAL A 480 -3.28 8.76 1.55
CA VAL A 480 -1.84 8.76 1.81
C VAL A 480 -1.49 9.92 2.75
N THR A 481 -0.83 9.62 3.86
CA THR A 481 -0.40 10.63 4.86
C THR A 481 1.09 10.54 5.08
N GLY A 482 1.85 11.55 4.64
CA GLY A 482 3.24 11.77 5.01
C GLY A 482 3.36 12.78 6.14
N THR A 483 3.90 12.35 7.28
CA THR A 483 4.14 13.22 8.45
C THR A 483 5.24 14.25 8.17
N THR A 484 5.49 15.15 9.13
CA THR A 484 6.60 16.12 9.06
C THR A 484 7.98 15.47 9.02
N THR A 485 8.12 14.25 9.52
CA THR A 485 9.37 13.47 9.45
C THR A 485 9.60 12.84 8.07
N ALA A 486 8.54 12.73 7.26
CA ALA A 486 8.58 12.15 5.93
C ALA A 486 9.07 13.18 4.88
N THR A 487 10.32 13.62 4.99
CA THR A 487 10.91 14.64 4.10
C THR A 487 10.85 14.18 2.64
N GLY A 488 10.58 15.12 1.72
CA GLY A 488 10.54 14.83 0.27
C GLY A 488 9.46 13.85 -0.20
N THR A 489 8.46 13.55 0.65
CA THR A 489 7.48 12.48 0.39
C THR A 489 6.76 12.63 -0.94
N LYS A 490 6.59 11.52 -1.65
CA LYS A 490 5.69 11.42 -2.80
C LYS A 490 4.43 10.67 -2.39
N GLY A 491 3.26 11.27 -2.56
CA GLY A 491 1.99 10.57 -2.27
C GLY A 491 1.79 9.42 -3.26
N ILE A 492 1.63 9.78 -4.53
CA ILE A 492 1.61 8.88 -5.69
C ILE A 492 2.74 9.28 -6.63
N SER A 493 3.52 8.30 -7.10
CA SER A 493 4.63 8.48 -8.02
C SER A 493 4.63 7.42 -9.11
N ALA A 494 4.85 7.82 -10.35
CA ALA A 494 4.99 6.90 -11.49
C ALA A 494 6.03 7.40 -12.48
N ASP A 495 6.81 6.49 -13.06
CA ASP A 495 7.75 6.84 -14.12
C ASP A 495 7.02 6.92 -15.49
N ALA A 496 5.89 6.21 -15.60
CA ALA A 496 4.93 6.38 -16.69
C ALA A 496 3.73 7.26 -16.26
N ASP A 497 2.59 7.11 -16.95
CA ASP A 497 1.41 7.94 -16.69
C ASP A 497 0.76 7.63 -15.33
N ILE A 498 0.20 8.66 -14.71
CA ILE A 498 -0.74 8.56 -13.58
C ILE A 498 -2.14 8.86 -14.11
N GLU A 499 -3.04 7.90 -14.03
CA GLU A 499 -4.41 7.98 -14.57
C GLU A 499 -5.45 7.81 -13.45
N ILE A 500 -6.22 8.87 -13.18
CA ILE A 500 -7.31 8.87 -12.20
C ILE A 500 -8.62 9.08 -12.94
N SER A 501 -9.46 8.04 -13.02
CA SER A 501 -10.78 8.09 -13.67
C SER A 501 -11.94 8.05 -12.69
N GLY A 502 -11.70 7.74 -11.42
CA GLY A 502 -12.72 7.70 -10.37
C GLY A 502 -12.13 7.51 -8.97
N GLY A 503 -13.01 7.24 -7.99
CA GLY A 503 -12.63 7.06 -6.59
C GLY A 503 -12.51 8.36 -5.78
N THR A 504 -12.17 8.19 -4.50
CA THR A 504 -11.92 9.28 -3.55
C THR A 504 -10.46 9.20 -3.09
N ILE A 505 -9.65 10.18 -3.49
CA ILE A 505 -8.22 10.23 -3.22
C ILE A 505 -7.93 11.39 -2.27
N ASN A 506 -7.33 11.10 -1.12
CA ASN A 506 -6.94 12.07 -0.10
C ASN A 506 -5.44 11.95 0.18
N ILE A 507 -4.67 13.00 -0.08
CA ILE A 507 -3.21 12.97 0.13
C ILE A 507 -2.77 14.14 0.99
N THR A 508 -2.09 13.87 2.10
CA THR A 508 -1.46 14.89 2.94
C THR A 508 0.03 14.67 3.00
N THR A 509 0.84 15.70 2.70
CA THR A 509 2.30 15.62 2.76
C THR A 509 2.88 16.80 3.53
N ALA A 510 3.37 16.54 4.74
CA ALA A 510 3.87 17.58 5.64
C ALA A 510 5.40 17.66 5.74
N GLY A 511 6.13 16.67 5.22
CA GLY A 511 7.58 16.64 5.29
C GLY A 511 8.24 17.76 4.49
N ALA A 512 9.22 18.42 5.09
CA ALA A 512 9.92 19.54 4.47
C ALA A 512 10.75 19.09 3.26
N GLY A 513 10.85 19.97 2.25
CA GLY A 513 11.91 19.92 1.26
C GLY A 513 13.26 20.36 1.83
N ALA A 514 14.35 19.94 1.19
CA ALA A 514 15.70 20.30 1.59
C ALA A 514 16.63 20.42 0.38
N LYS A 515 17.75 21.11 0.58
CA LYS A 515 18.83 21.20 -0.40
C LYS A 515 19.73 19.96 -0.33
N TYR A 516 20.31 19.60 -1.46
CA TYR A 516 21.39 18.62 -1.53
C TYR A 516 22.30 18.92 -2.72
N THR A 517 23.41 18.22 -2.82
CA THR A 517 24.28 18.26 -4.00
C THR A 517 23.88 17.10 -4.92
N ASN A 518 23.46 17.37 -6.15
CA ASN A 518 23.06 16.31 -7.08
C ASN A 518 24.26 15.60 -7.73
N ALA A 519 24.00 14.60 -8.57
CA ALA A 519 25.03 13.76 -9.16
C ALA A 519 26.05 14.53 -10.05
N THR A 520 25.71 15.73 -10.53
CA THR A 520 26.64 16.58 -11.32
C THR A 520 27.48 17.52 -10.46
N GLY A 521 27.22 17.58 -9.14
CA GLY A 521 27.89 18.48 -8.20
C GLY A 521 27.19 19.83 -8.02
N ALA A 522 26.04 20.05 -8.66
CA ALA A 522 25.26 21.27 -8.50
C ALA A 522 24.41 21.22 -7.21
N THR A 523 24.15 22.40 -6.63
CA THR A 523 23.15 22.51 -5.55
C THR A 523 21.76 22.35 -6.15
N ASP A 524 20.98 21.45 -5.56
CA ASP A 524 19.65 21.08 -6.00
C ASP A 524 18.72 20.98 -4.78
N SER A 525 17.44 20.69 -4.99
CA SER A 525 16.49 20.49 -3.91
C SER A 525 15.50 19.38 -4.21
N TYR A 526 15.03 18.74 -3.15
CA TYR A 526 13.84 17.90 -3.20
C TYR A 526 12.73 18.52 -2.37
N SER A 527 11.49 18.24 -2.74
CA SER A 527 10.31 18.64 -1.97
C SER A 527 9.23 17.57 -2.01
N SER A 528 8.31 17.66 -1.06
CA SER A 528 7.14 16.79 -1.04
C SER A 528 6.20 17.10 -2.21
N ALA A 529 5.60 16.08 -2.79
CA ALA A 529 4.57 16.22 -3.81
C ALA A 529 3.44 15.22 -3.54
N ALA A 530 2.18 15.68 -3.54
CA ALA A 530 1.06 14.76 -3.38
C ALA A 530 0.96 13.80 -4.58
N ILE A 531 1.14 14.32 -5.80
CA ILE A 531 1.27 13.53 -7.04
C ILE A 531 2.54 13.99 -7.78
N SER A 532 3.35 13.03 -8.25
CA SER A 532 4.57 13.26 -9.03
C SER A 532 4.65 12.26 -10.18
N GLY A 533 4.44 12.70 -11.43
CA GLY A 533 4.60 11.85 -12.61
C GLY A 533 5.78 12.28 -13.46
N ASP A 534 6.59 11.33 -13.93
CA ASP A 534 7.66 11.62 -14.89
C ASP A 534 7.11 11.69 -16.33
N ALA A 535 5.99 11.00 -16.59
CA ALA A 535 5.16 11.20 -17.77
C ALA A 535 3.92 12.05 -17.43
N ASN A 536 2.76 11.74 -17.99
CA ASN A 536 1.57 12.57 -17.86
C ASN A 536 0.79 12.28 -16.58
N VAL A 537 0.08 13.28 -16.07
CA VAL A 537 -0.93 13.12 -15.02
C VAL A 537 -2.30 13.43 -15.61
N ILE A 538 -3.18 12.44 -15.65
CA ILE A 538 -4.50 12.52 -16.28
C ILE A 538 -5.58 12.25 -15.22
N ILE A 539 -6.40 13.25 -14.94
CA ILE A 539 -7.50 13.15 -13.97
C ILE A 539 -8.81 13.37 -14.70
N SER A 540 -9.46 12.31 -15.15
CA SER A 540 -10.70 12.36 -15.93
C SER A 540 -11.98 12.31 -15.08
N GLY A 541 -11.89 11.86 -13.83
CA GLY A 541 -13.03 11.74 -12.90
C GLY A 541 -12.62 11.55 -11.45
N GLY A 542 -13.61 11.35 -10.57
CA GLY A 542 -13.39 11.15 -9.13
C GLY A 542 -13.20 12.43 -8.31
N SER A 543 -12.84 12.25 -7.04
CA SER A 543 -12.53 13.32 -6.09
C SER A 543 -11.06 13.23 -5.68
N LEU A 544 -10.30 14.32 -5.85
CA LEU A 544 -8.91 14.44 -5.40
C LEU A 544 -8.78 15.60 -4.43
N THR A 545 -8.43 15.31 -3.18
CA THR A 545 -8.08 16.31 -2.17
C THR A 545 -6.61 16.15 -1.78
N THR A 546 -5.81 17.20 -1.92
CA THR A 546 -4.40 17.20 -1.50
C THR A 546 -4.09 18.36 -0.57
N ASN A 547 -3.28 18.10 0.46
CA ASN A 547 -2.74 19.12 1.34
C ASN A 547 -1.23 18.93 1.51
N SER A 548 -0.42 19.74 0.83
CA SER A 548 1.03 19.70 0.94
C SER A 548 1.55 20.92 1.70
N SER A 549 1.91 20.72 2.96
CA SER A 549 2.34 21.78 3.88
C SER A 549 3.85 21.84 4.10
N GLY A 550 4.61 20.87 3.57
CA GLY A 550 6.06 20.89 3.61
C GLY A 550 6.66 22.05 2.81
N ILE A 551 7.83 22.53 3.20
CA ILE A 551 8.60 23.54 2.45
C ILE A 551 8.73 23.12 0.98
N ALA A 552 8.45 24.05 0.06
CA ALA A 552 8.44 23.87 -1.40
C ALA A 552 7.47 22.79 -1.90
N GLY A 553 6.47 22.44 -1.08
CA GLY A 553 5.55 21.34 -1.35
C GLY A 553 4.69 21.55 -2.59
N LYS A 554 4.42 20.47 -3.33
CA LYS A 554 3.62 20.47 -4.55
C LYS A 554 2.31 19.71 -4.36
N GLY A 555 1.25 20.19 -4.98
CA GLY A 555 0.02 19.40 -5.14
C GLY A 555 0.24 18.33 -6.20
N ILE A 556 0.20 18.75 -7.47
CA ILE A 556 0.39 17.92 -8.65
C ILE A 556 1.62 18.43 -9.40
N LYS A 557 2.64 17.56 -9.53
CA LYS A 557 3.83 17.76 -10.36
C LYS A 557 3.84 16.75 -11.50
N SER A 558 4.15 17.20 -12.71
CA SER A 558 4.38 16.34 -13.87
C SER A 558 5.57 16.84 -14.70
N ASP A 559 6.44 15.93 -15.14
CA ASP A 559 7.45 16.25 -16.16
C ASP A 559 6.86 16.11 -17.59
N GLY A 560 5.69 15.48 -17.69
CA GLY A 560 4.80 15.48 -18.85
C GLY A 560 3.71 16.56 -18.78
N GLN A 561 2.57 16.25 -19.41
CA GLN A 561 1.37 17.09 -19.40
C GLN A 561 0.48 16.76 -18.20
N VAL A 562 -0.19 17.77 -17.66
CA VAL A 562 -1.32 17.59 -16.73
C VAL A 562 -2.63 17.80 -17.50
N THR A 563 -3.53 16.82 -17.47
CA THR A 563 -4.88 16.92 -18.05
C THR A 563 -5.95 16.71 -16.97
N ILE A 564 -6.87 17.66 -16.83
CA ILE A 564 -7.98 17.61 -15.88
C ILE A 564 -9.30 17.64 -16.63
N GLY A 565 -10.16 16.66 -16.33
CA GLY A 565 -11.46 16.46 -16.94
C GLY A 565 -11.37 16.01 -18.41
N THR A 566 -12.54 15.68 -18.94
CA THR A 566 -12.75 15.44 -20.37
C THR A 566 -14.02 16.20 -20.82
N ALA A 567 -14.44 16.05 -22.07
CA ALA A 567 -15.70 16.64 -22.54
C ALA A 567 -16.91 16.22 -21.68
N THR A 568 -16.89 15.01 -21.12
CA THR A 568 -17.96 14.46 -20.28
C THR A 568 -17.54 14.15 -18.83
N GLY A 569 -16.24 14.03 -18.57
CA GLY A 569 -15.68 13.75 -17.25
C GLY A 569 -15.47 15.02 -16.44
N ASN A 570 -16.12 15.10 -15.27
CA ASN A 570 -16.14 16.26 -14.39
C ASN A 570 -15.57 15.90 -13.01
N PRO A 571 -14.24 15.90 -12.82
CA PRO A 571 -13.62 15.58 -11.54
C PRO A 571 -13.82 16.72 -10.52
N THR A 572 -13.71 16.41 -9.23
CA THR A 572 -13.67 17.42 -8.16
C THR A 572 -12.29 17.46 -7.54
N LEU A 573 -11.59 18.58 -7.68
CA LEU A 573 -10.23 18.77 -7.15
C LEU A 573 -10.23 19.83 -6.06
N LYS A 574 -9.57 19.53 -4.94
CA LYS A 574 -9.20 20.48 -3.90
C LYS A 574 -7.72 20.32 -3.58
N ILE A 575 -6.89 21.17 -4.20
CA ILE A 575 -5.44 21.07 -4.13
C ILE A 575 -4.91 22.26 -3.32
N THR A 576 -4.23 21.97 -2.22
CA THR A 576 -3.73 22.98 -1.29
C THR A 576 -2.23 22.82 -1.06
N THR A 577 -1.49 23.92 -1.18
CA THR A 577 -0.08 24.06 -0.80
C THR A 577 0.08 25.21 0.19
N THR A 578 0.70 24.93 1.35
CA THR A 578 0.88 25.93 2.41
C THR A 578 2.33 26.09 2.89
N GLY A 579 3.26 25.37 2.27
CA GLY A 579 4.68 25.44 2.61
C GLY A 579 5.28 26.81 2.31
N ALA A 580 6.42 27.12 2.93
CA ALA A 580 7.26 28.23 2.48
C ALA A 580 8.08 27.82 1.24
N ARG A 581 8.53 28.78 0.44
CA ARG A 581 9.53 28.55 -0.62
C ARG A 581 10.91 28.17 -0.03
N LEU A 582 11.67 27.38 -0.77
CA LEU A 582 13.04 26.97 -0.44
C LEU A 582 14.01 27.67 -1.38
N LEU A 583 14.88 28.53 -0.88
CA LEU A 583 16.00 29.03 -1.68
C LEU A 583 16.89 27.84 -2.04
N VAL A 584 17.13 27.53 -3.31
CA VAL A 584 18.04 26.46 -3.75
C VAL A 584 19.46 27.02 -3.81
N SER A 585 19.71 27.96 -4.73
CA SER A 585 21.01 28.65 -4.88
C SER A 585 20.83 30.06 -5.44
N GLY A 586 21.66 31.03 -5.05
CA GLY A 586 21.57 32.40 -5.59
C GLY A 586 20.18 33.04 -5.42
N THR A 587 19.47 33.20 -6.54
CA THR A 587 18.07 33.68 -6.63
C THR A 587 17.08 32.60 -7.06
N ASP A 588 17.53 31.35 -7.24
CA ASP A 588 16.72 30.21 -7.63
C ASP A 588 16.00 29.61 -6.41
N TYR A 589 14.68 29.46 -6.50
CA TYR A 589 13.82 28.97 -5.44
C TYR A 589 13.02 27.76 -5.93
N SER A 590 12.80 26.80 -5.01
CA SER A 590 11.76 25.80 -5.16
C SER A 590 10.49 26.29 -4.46
N HIS A 591 9.47 26.54 -5.26
CA HIS A 591 8.23 27.20 -4.86
C HIS A 591 7.15 26.19 -4.46
N PRO A 592 6.28 26.48 -3.48
CA PRO A 592 5.01 25.76 -3.32
C PRO A 592 4.14 25.96 -4.58
N LYS A 593 3.57 24.91 -5.17
CA LYS A 593 2.68 25.06 -6.33
C LYS A 593 1.56 24.05 -6.29
N THR A 594 0.32 24.47 -6.54
CA THR A 594 -0.78 23.49 -6.59
C THR A 594 -0.66 22.62 -7.83
N LEU A 595 -0.46 23.21 -9.00
CA LEU A 595 -0.25 22.51 -10.27
C LEU A 595 1.04 23.02 -10.91
N VAL A 596 1.95 22.10 -11.25
CA VAL A 596 3.16 22.39 -12.00
C VAL A 596 3.42 21.32 -13.05
N ALA A 597 3.71 21.74 -14.28
CA ALA A 597 4.06 20.83 -15.37
C ALA A 597 5.20 21.38 -16.24
N ALA A 598 6.16 20.53 -16.59
CA ALA A 598 7.21 20.88 -17.55
C ALA A 598 6.68 20.97 -19.00
N LYS A 599 5.47 20.44 -19.26
CA LYS A 599 4.74 20.61 -20.52
C LYS A 599 3.39 21.28 -20.25
N ALA A 600 2.47 21.16 -21.19
CA ALA A 600 1.16 21.79 -21.10
C ALA A 600 0.35 21.36 -19.87
N ILE A 601 -0.47 22.28 -19.38
CA ILE A 601 -1.58 22.01 -18.47
C ILE A 601 -2.89 22.25 -19.22
N VAL A 602 -3.78 21.26 -19.24
CA VAL A 602 -5.07 21.33 -19.93
C VAL A 602 -6.20 21.03 -18.94
N ILE A 603 -7.10 21.99 -18.75
CA ILE A 603 -8.30 21.83 -17.93
C ILE A 603 -9.52 21.83 -18.86
N ASN A 604 -10.05 20.65 -19.14
CA ASN A 604 -11.22 20.48 -20.00
C ASN A 604 -12.53 20.73 -19.26
N ASN A 605 -12.62 20.24 -18.03
CA ASN A 605 -13.79 20.37 -17.17
C ASN A 605 -13.39 20.08 -15.71
N GLY A 606 -14.32 20.24 -14.76
CA GLY A 606 -14.06 19.96 -13.34
C GLY A 606 -14.70 20.98 -12.41
N ASN A 607 -14.78 20.64 -11.12
CA ASN A 607 -14.94 21.60 -10.04
C ASN A 607 -13.61 21.66 -9.26
N ASN A 608 -12.80 22.66 -9.56
CA ASN A 608 -11.41 22.72 -9.15
C ASN A 608 -11.18 23.89 -8.19
N THR A 609 -10.63 23.60 -7.02
CA THR A 609 -10.13 24.60 -6.06
C THR A 609 -8.63 24.43 -5.89
N PHE A 610 -7.88 25.47 -6.25
CA PHE A 610 -6.43 25.56 -6.14
C PHE A 610 -6.08 26.64 -5.12
N THR A 611 -5.43 26.27 -4.02
CA THR A 611 -5.01 27.21 -2.97
C THR A 611 -3.51 27.07 -2.72
N SER A 612 -2.74 28.11 -2.98
CA SER A 612 -1.29 28.11 -2.84
C SER A 612 -0.81 29.31 -2.02
N THR A 613 0.28 29.14 -1.29
CA THR A 613 1.06 30.22 -0.66
C THR A 613 2.06 30.90 -1.59
N ASP A 614 2.05 30.49 -2.86
CA ASP A 614 2.92 30.94 -3.95
C ASP A 614 2.10 30.63 -5.23
N ASP A 615 2.67 30.18 -6.34
CA ASP A 615 1.87 30.06 -7.58
C ASP A 615 0.73 29.04 -7.49
N GLY A 616 -0.40 29.39 -8.10
CA GLY A 616 -1.52 28.50 -8.32
C GLY A 616 -1.18 27.44 -9.37
N ILE A 617 -1.25 27.84 -10.64
CA ILE A 617 -1.05 26.99 -11.81
C ILE A 617 0.16 27.49 -12.59
N HIS A 618 1.16 26.63 -12.81
CA HIS A 618 2.38 26.97 -13.53
C HIS A 618 2.73 25.93 -14.60
N SER A 619 3.05 26.39 -15.81
CA SER A 619 3.56 25.52 -16.88
C SER A 619 4.74 26.17 -17.60
N ASP A 620 5.76 25.38 -17.89
CA ASP A 620 6.93 25.84 -18.67
C ASP A 620 6.57 26.05 -20.16
N VAL A 621 5.38 25.63 -20.61
CA VAL A 621 4.96 25.67 -22.02
C VAL A 621 3.64 26.41 -22.20
N SER A 622 2.54 25.91 -21.61
CA SER A 622 1.23 26.48 -21.84
C SER A 622 0.17 26.04 -20.84
N VAL A 623 -0.77 26.92 -20.53
CA VAL A 623 -2.01 26.60 -19.80
C VAL A 623 -3.21 26.80 -20.73
N THR A 624 -4.07 25.79 -20.85
CA THR A 624 -5.33 25.88 -21.59
C THR A 624 -6.50 25.46 -20.72
N ILE A 625 -7.49 26.35 -20.58
CA ILE A 625 -8.74 26.08 -19.85
C ILE A 625 -9.92 26.13 -20.83
N ASN A 626 -10.48 24.95 -21.12
CA ASN A 626 -11.63 24.80 -22.01
C ASN A 626 -12.97 24.83 -21.27
N GLY A 627 -12.98 24.59 -19.95
CA GLY A 627 -14.22 24.43 -19.19
C GLY A 627 -14.03 24.26 -17.68
N GLY A 628 -15.11 23.87 -17.00
CA GLY A 628 -15.16 23.67 -15.55
C GLY A 628 -15.41 24.95 -14.75
N THR A 629 -15.48 24.78 -13.43
CA THR A 629 -15.45 25.87 -12.45
C THR A 629 -14.11 25.81 -11.74
N ASN A 630 -13.28 26.83 -11.92
CA ASN A 630 -11.91 26.89 -11.45
C ASN A 630 -11.76 28.05 -10.47
N THR A 631 -11.48 27.77 -9.21
CA THR A 631 -11.12 28.77 -8.20
C THR A 631 -9.62 28.66 -7.92
N VAL A 632 -8.88 29.73 -8.18
CA VAL A 632 -7.44 29.82 -7.93
C VAL A 632 -7.19 30.92 -6.90
N SER A 633 -6.51 30.56 -5.82
CA SER A 633 -6.15 31.44 -4.72
C SER A 633 -4.65 31.31 -4.43
N ALA A 634 -3.83 32.15 -5.05
CA ALA A 634 -2.37 32.19 -4.91
C ALA A 634 -1.97 33.33 -3.95
N ILE A 635 -2.12 33.10 -2.64
CA ILE A 635 -1.97 34.14 -1.63
C ILE A 635 -0.66 33.96 -0.88
N SER A 636 0.36 34.72 -1.29
CA SER A 636 1.66 34.74 -0.65
C SER A 636 1.78 35.80 0.44
N ALA A 637 2.53 35.48 1.48
CA ALA A 637 3.03 36.44 2.46
C ALA A 637 4.34 37.11 2.03
N THR A 638 4.93 36.66 0.91
CA THR A 638 6.13 37.25 0.32
C THR A 638 5.73 38.22 -0.78
N SER A 639 6.24 39.46 -0.72
CA SER A 639 6.01 40.46 -1.76
C SER A 639 6.53 40.01 -3.12
N GLY A 640 5.77 40.25 -4.19
CA GLY A 640 6.15 39.92 -5.57
C GLY A 640 6.20 38.42 -5.86
N VAL A 641 5.38 37.63 -5.16
CA VAL A 641 5.26 36.19 -5.34
C VAL A 641 3.78 35.81 -5.23
N GLY A 642 3.37 34.75 -5.92
CA GLY A 642 2.06 34.16 -5.78
C GLY A 642 1.18 34.55 -6.94
N GLU A 643 1.55 34.04 -8.10
CA GLU A 643 0.88 34.22 -9.37
C GLU A 643 -0.31 33.25 -9.46
N GLY A 644 -1.43 33.70 -9.99
CA GLY A 644 -2.61 32.84 -10.15
C GLY A 644 -2.38 31.77 -11.21
N VAL A 645 -2.15 32.21 -12.45
CA VAL A 645 -1.84 31.35 -13.61
C VAL A 645 -0.64 31.91 -14.36
N GLU A 646 0.42 31.11 -14.48
CA GLU A 646 1.66 31.49 -15.14
C GLU A 646 2.06 30.47 -16.22
N ALA A 647 2.33 30.96 -17.43
CA ALA A 647 2.94 30.20 -18.52
C ALA A 647 3.29 31.13 -19.70
N PRO A 648 4.14 30.71 -20.65
CA PRO A 648 4.37 31.49 -21.87
C PRO A 648 3.12 31.67 -22.74
N LEU A 649 2.29 30.63 -22.85
CA LEU A 649 1.07 30.64 -23.63
C LEU A 649 -0.13 30.29 -22.76
N ILE A 650 -1.05 31.22 -22.58
CA ILE A 650 -2.24 31.01 -21.74
C ILE A 650 -3.48 31.15 -22.61
N THR A 651 -4.39 30.18 -22.55
CA THR A 651 -5.66 30.19 -23.29
C THR A 651 -6.84 29.92 -22.37
N PHE A 652 -7.77 30.87 -22.30
CA PHE A 652 -9.09 30.68 -21.69
C PHE A 652 -10.13 30.56 -22.82
N ALA A 653 -10.56 29.33 -23.09
CA ALA A 653 -11.57 29.01 -24.10
C ALA A 653 -12.97 28.77 -23.52
N GLY A 654 -13.07 28.51 -22.22
CA GLY A 654 -14.35 28.30 -21.55
C GLY A 654 -14.25 28.24 -20.03
N GLY A 655 -15.35 27.81 -19.41
CA GLY A 655 -15.45 27.65 -17.95
C GLY A 655 -15.72 28.95 -17.19
N VAL A 656 -15.78 28.83 -15.86
CA VAL A 656 -15.83 29.95 -14.92
C VAL A 656 -14.53 29.93 -14.13
N ASN A 657 -13.70 30.95 -14.32
CA ASN A 657 -12.35 31.04 -13.77
C ASN A 657 -12.31 32.22 -12.81
N ASN A 658 -12.17 31.93 -11.51
CA ASN A 658 -12.09 32.93 -10.44
C ASN A 658 -10.69 32.89 -9.84
N ILE A 659 -9.88 33.88 -10.19
CA ILE A 659 -8.45 33.92 -9.91
C ILE A 659 -8.14 35.11 -9.00
N THR A 660 -7.60 34.82 -7.83
CA THR A 660 -7.09 35.81 -6.87
C THR A 660 -5.64 35.49 -6.54
N ALA A 661 -4.76 36.46 -6.73
CA ALA A 661 -3.32 36.34 -6.53
C ALA A 661 -2.81 37.47 -5.62
N SER A 662 -1.70 37.21 -4.90
CA SER A 662 -0.94 38.24 -4.18
C SER A 662 0.01 38.98 -5.11
N ASN A 663 0.52 38.31 -6.15
CA ASN A 663 1.14 38.93 -7.30
C ASN A 663 0.16 38.89 -8.47
N ASP A 664 0.60 38.57 -9.69
CA ASP A 664 -0.25 38.73 -10.86
C ASP A 664 -1.33 37.66 -10.93
N GLY A 665 -2.55 38.08 -11.27
CA GLY A 665 -3.66 37.15 -11.43
C GLY A 665 -3.38 36.16 -12.57
N ILE A 666 -3.03 36.70 -13.73
CA ILE A 666 -2.56 35.95 -14.90
C ILE A 666 -1.24 36.56 -15.32
N ASN A 667 -0.20 35.75 -15.49
CA ASN A 667 1.11 36.17 -15.98
C ASN A 667 1.50 35.36 -17.21
N ALA A 668 1.37 35.96 -18.39
CA ALA A 668 1.86 35.37 -19.64
C ALA A 668 3.30 35.82 -19.90
N THR A 669 4.27 34.91 -19.75
CA THR A 669 5.70 35.26 -19.76
C THR A 669 6.58 34.08 -20.15
N TYR A 670 7.67 34.34 -20.90
CA TYR A 670 8.80 33.41 -21.07
C TYR A 670 9.85 33.55 -19.95
N GLY A 671 9.54 34.34 -18.91
CA GLY A 671 10.42 34.66 -17.81
C GLY A 671 11.19 35.97 -18.03
N THR A 672 11.75 36.50 -16.95
CA THR A 672 12.52 37.75 -17.01
C THR A 672 13.85 37.54 -17.73
N VAL A 673 14.06 38.23 -18.85
CA VAL A 673 15.37 38.31 -19.49
C VAL A 673 16.33 39.13 -18.62
N SER A 674 17.62 38.76 -18.61
CA SER A 674 18.65 39.50 -17.87
C SER A 674 18.65 40.98 -18.27
N GLY A 675 18.32 41.86 -17.33
CA GLY A 675 18.18 43.31 -17.55
C GLY A 675 16.76 43.84 -17.46
N GLY A 676 15.74 42.98 -17.29
CA GLY A 676 14.35 43.38 -17.00
C GLY A 676 13.79 44.33 -18.06
N THR A 677 13.80 43.91 -19.33
CA THR A 677 13.33 44.77 -20.42
C THR A 677 11.81 44.71 -20.54
N GLU A 678 11.16 45.87 -20.61
CA GLU A 678 9.75 46.11 -21.00
C GLU A 678 9.45 45.72 -22.48
N GLY A 679 10.22 44.80 -23.04
CA GLY A 679 10.12 44.36 -24.43
C GLY A 679 9.13 43.22 -24.57
N ASN A 680 8.49 43.14 -25.74
CA ASN A 680 7.64 42.00 -26.09
C ASN A 680 8.48 40.72 -26.20
N ASP A 681 8.29 39.77 -25.29
CA ASP A 681 9.00 38.48 -25.24
C ASP A 681 8.37 37.40 -26.12
N GLY A 682 7.24 37.69 -26.77
CA GLY A 682 6.49 36.78 -27.62
C GLY A 682 5.51 35.88 -26.87
N SER A 683 5.39 35.98 -25.55
CA SER A 683 4.34 35.33 -24.77
C SER A 683 2.95 35.81 -25.20
N HIS A 684 1.90 35.04 -24.89
CA HIS A 684 0.56 35.37 -25.35
C HIS A 684 -0.55 34.88 -24.45
N LEU A 685 -1.44 35.80 -24.05
CA LEU A 685 -2.73 35.51 -23.42
C LEU A 685 -3.87 35.54 -24.46
N TYR A 686 -4.50 34.39 -24.68
CA TYR A 686 -5.69 34.24 -25.49
C TYR A 686 -6.93 34.08 -24.62
N ILE A 687 -7.95 34.89 -24.85
CA ILE A 687 -9.28 34.71 -24.28
C ILE A 687 -10.28 34.57 -25.43
N THR A 688 -10.72 33.35 -25.67
CA THR A 688 -11.67 33.01 -26.75
C THR A 688 -13.06 32.69 -26.19
N GLY A 689 -13.18 32.46 -24.88
CA GLY A 689 -14.44 32.15 -24.22
C GLY A 689 -14.36 32.17 -22.68
N GLY A 690 -15.42 31.66 -22.05
CA GLY A 690 -15.52 31.54 -20.59
C GLY A 690 -15.86 32.84 -19.86
N ILE A 691 -15.96 32.75 -18.53
CA ILE A 691 -16.08 33.86 -17.61
C ILE A 691 -14.79 33.91 -16.80
N ASN A 692 -13.99 34.95 -16.98
CA ASN A 692 -12.68 35.13 -16.34
C ASN A 692 -12.76 36.29 -15.36
N ILE A 693 -12.68 36.00 -14.06
CA ILE A 693 -12.74 36.97 -12.96
C ILE A 693 -11.36 36.99 -12.31
N VAL A 694 -10.63 38.10 -12.44
CA VAL A 694 -9.19 38.11 -12.13
C VAL A 694 -8.81 39.33 -11.30
N THR A 695 -8.03 39.10 -10.24
CA THR A 695 -7.45 40.15 -9.39
C THR A 695 -6.05 39.75 -8.92
N GLY A 696 -5.13 40.71 -8.87
CA GLY A 696 -3.73 40.53 -8.44
C GLY A 696 -3.05 41.87 -8.16
N SER A 697 -1.72 41.86 -8.12
CA SER A 697 -0.86 43.05 -8.33
C SER A 697 -1.22 43.65 -9.68
N ASP A 698 -0.72 43.10 -10.78
CA ASP A 698 -1.44 43.17 -12.03
C ASP A 698 -2.54 42.11 -12.02
N ALA A 699 -3.76 42.51 -12.35
CA ALA A 699 -4.77 41.48 -12.51
C ALA A 699 -4.47 40.63 -13.76
N ILE A 700 -3.98 41.24 -14.84
CA ILE A 700 -3.41 40.55 -16.00
C ILE A 700 -2.10 41.23 -16.35
N ASP A 701 -1.03 40.45 -16.37
CA ASP A 701 0.27 40.82 -16.93
C ASP A 701 0.58 39.92 -18.14
N SER A 702 1.07 40.54 -19.22
CA SER A 702 1.66 39.82 -20.33
C SER A 702 2.91 40.54 -20.83
N ASN A 703 4.05 39.89 -20.67
CA ASN A 703 5.30 40.33 -21.28
C ASN A 703 5.27 40.28 -22.82
N GLY A 704 4.18 39.80 -23.42
CA GLY A 704 3.96 39.78 -24.86
C GLY A 704 2.58 40.32 -25.23
N ASN A 705 1.74 39.50 -25.86
CA ASN A 705 0.49 39.94 -26.47
C ASN A 705 -0.74 39.46 -25.70
N ILE A 706 -1.80 40.25 -25.78
CA ILE A 706 -3.13 39.90 -25.30
C ILE A 706 -4.09 39.90 -26.49
N THR A 707 -4.87 38.84 -26.65
CA THR A 707 -5.95 38.78 -27.65
C THR A 707 -7.23 38.25 -27.01
N ILE A 708 -8.26 39.11 -26.99
CA ILE A 708 -9.60 38.74 -26.54
C ILE A 708 -10.50 38.69 -27.76
N SER A 709 -11.11 37.53 -28.03
CA SER A 709 -12.00 37.29 -29.18
C SER A 709 -13.38 36.76 -28.78
N GLY A 710 -13.58 36.44 -27.50
CA GLY A 710 -14.85 35.99 -26.96
C GLY A 710 -14.84 35.95 -25.43
N GLY A 711 -15.90 35.41 -24.84
CA GLY A 711 -16.05 35.29 -23.38
C GLY A 711 -16.40 36.60 -22.67
N THR A 712 -16.37 36.56 -21.35
CA THR A 712 -16.55 37.70 -20.45
C THR A 712 -15.35 37.79 -19.51
N THR A 713 -14.58 38.87 -19.60
CA THR A 713 -13.39 39.11 -18.80
C THR A 713 -13.63 40.29 -17.86
N ILE A 714 -13.53 40.03 -16.56
CA ILE A 714 -13.82 40.95 -15.46
C ILE A 714 -12.56 41.06 -14.61
N VAL A 715 -11.96 42.24 -14.64
CA VAL A 715 -10.60 42.45 -14.14
C VAL A 715 -10.62 43.62 -13.17
N ASN A 716 -9.94 43.47 -12.04
CA ASN A 716 -9.73 44.58 -11.14
C ASN A 716 -8.30 44.56 -10.60
N GLY A 717 -7.49 45.49 -11.07
CA GLY A 717 -6.15 45.78 -10.55
C GLY A 717 -6.18 46.45 -9.18
N PRO A 718 -5.04 46.93 -8.67
CA PRO A 718 -4.93 47.47 -7.34
C PRO A 718 -5.35 48.94 -7.31
N THR A 719 -5.36 49.50 -6.09
CA THR A 719 -5.66 50.93 -5.88
C THR A 719 -4.48 51.83 -6.26
N SER A 720 -3.26 51.32 -6.09
CA SER A 720 -2.03 52.11 -6.14
C SER A 720 -1.14 51.64 -7.28
N GLN A 721 -0.51 52.61 -7.96
CA GLN A 721 0.58 52.39 -8.92
C GLN A 721 1.80 51.73 -8.22
N PRO A 722 2.75 51.11 -8.95
CA PRO A 722 2.85 51.05 -10.42
C PRO A 722 1.83 50.12 -11.10
N GLU A 723 1.32 49.11 -10.39
CA GLU A 723 0.56 48.03 -11.02
C GLU A 723 -0.83 48.44 -11.51
N GLU A 724 -1.34 47.66 -12.45
CA GLU A 724 -2.47 47.97 -13.31
C GLU A 724 -3.56 46.88 -13.24
N GLY A 725 -4.69 47.13 -13.88
CA GLY A 725 -5.65 46.07 -14.19
C GLY A 725 -5.14 45.15 -15.30
N ILE A 726 -4.58 45.74 -16.37
CA ILE A 726 -4.04 44.99 -17.51
C ILE A 726 -2.74 45.68 -17.95
N ASP A 727 -1.61 45.03 -17.71
CA ASP A 727 -0.31 45.40 -18.27
C ASP A 727 0.06 44.50 -19.46
N TYR A 728 0.74 45.08 -20.44
CA TYR A 728 1.30 44.35 -21.57
C TYR A 728 2.42 45.11 -22.29
N ASN A 729 3.39 44.36 -22.80
CA ASN A 729 4.52 44.91 -23.57
C ASN A 729 4.31 44.89 -25.09
N GLY A 730 3.51 43.96 -25.59
CA GLY A 730 3.20 43.78 -27.00
C GLY A 730 1.91 44.47 -27.43
N THR A 731 1.01 43.71 -28.04
CA THR A 731 -0.28 44.22 -28.52
C THR A 731 -1.43 43.74 -27.64
N PHE A 732 -2.41 44.62 -27.40
CA PHE A 732 -3.69 44.24 -26.81
C PHE A 732 -4.80 44.37 -27.85
N LEU A 733 -5.19 43.24 -28.44
CA LEU A 733 -6.25 43.17 -29.45
C LEU A 733 -7.59 42.76 -28.83
N MET A 734 -8.55 43.68 -28.86
CA MET A 734 -9.94 43.44 -28.48
C MET A 734 -10.79 43.17 -29.74
N ASN A 735 -11.04 41.90 -30.03
CA ASN A 735 -11.66 41.42 -31.27
C ASN A 735 -13.04 40.77 -31.08
N GLY A 736 -13.50 40.58 -29.84
CA GLY A 736 -14.81 40.00 -29.54
C GLY A 736 -15.00 39.72 -28.05
N GLY A 737 -16.24 39.42 -27.64
CA GLY A 737 -16.60 39.20 -26.24
C GLY A 737 -16.84 40.49 -25.45
N THR A 738 -16.88 40.37 -24.13
CA THR A 738 -17.07 41.47 -23.19
C THR A 738 -15.85 41.60 -22.30
N LEU A 739 -15.30 42.80 -22.18
CA LEU A 739 -14.21 43.14 -21.27
C LEU A 739 -14.66 44.30 -20.38
N ILE A 740 -14.46 44.15 -19.07
CA ILE A 740 -14.42 45.27 -18.13
C ILE A 740 -13.20 45.12 -17.22
N SER A 741 -12.26 46.04 -17.32
CA SER A 741 -11.12 46.16 -16.42
C SER A 741 -11.17 47.49 -15.70
N ALA A 742 -10.67 47.53 -14.47
CA ALA A 742 -10.47 48.75 -13.71
C ALA A 742 -9.15 48.67 -12.92
N GLY A 743 -8.44 49.78 -12.77
CA GLY A 743 -7.13 49.78 -12.12
C GLY A 743 -6.70 51.13 -11.54
N SER A 744 -5.46 51.16 -11.07
CA SER A 744 -4.82 52.31 -10.42
C SER A 744 -4.56 53.48 -11.38
N ASN A 745 -4.09 54.63 -10.87
CA ASN A 745 -3.66 55.75 -11.72
C ASN A 745 -2.22 55.57 -12.23
N ALA A 746 -1.92 54.42 -12.84
CA ALA A 746 -0.59 54.14 -13.33
C ALA A 746 -0.26 54.93 -14.61
N ASN A 747 0.96 55.45 -14.69
CA ASN A 747 1.44 56.17 -15.87
C ASN A 747 1.72 55.24 -17.06
N MET A 748 1.71 53.93 -16.83
CA MET A 748 2.01 52.91 -17.83
C MET A 748 0.75 52.40 -18.53
N THR A 749 -0.44 52.80 -18.08
CA THR A 749 -1.69 52.18 -18.54
C THR A 749 -2.00 52.61 -19.95
N LYS A 750 -1.99 51.64 -20.86
CA LYS A 750 -2.21 51.83 -22.30
C LYS A 750 -3.68 51.57 -22.66
N ALA A 751 -4.15 52.23 -23.72
CA ALA A 751 -5.43 51.87 -24.37
C ALA A 751 -5.26 50.59 -25.19
N MET A 752 -6.35 49.89 -25.52
CA MET A 752 -6.28 48.77 -26.47
C MET A 752 -5.60 49.18 -27.79
N GLY A 753 -4.99 48.21 -28.47
CA GLY A 753 -4.34 48.41 -29.76
C GLY A 753 -5.32 48.87 -30.84
N THR A 754 -4.90 49.79 -31.68
CA THR A 754 -5.72 50.38 -32.77
C THR A 754 -6.14 49.38 -33.85
N ALA A 755 -5.50 48.20 -33.89
CA ALA A 755 -5.87 47.08 -34.75
C ALA A 755 -7.03 46.23 -34.21
N SER A 756 -7.55 46.54 -33.02
CA SER A 756 -8.73 45.89 -32.44
C SER A 756 -9.94 46.01 -33.38
N SER A 757 -10.67 44.92 -33.62
CA SER A 757 -11.84 44.94 -34.52
C SER A 757 -13.15 45.32 -33.80
N GLN A 758 -13.23 45.11 -32.49
CA GLN A 758 -14.42 45.43 -31.70
C GLN A 758 -14.32 46.84 -31.10
N VAL A 759 -15.44 47.55 -31.04
CA VAL A 759 -15.47 48.90 -30.44
C VAL A 759 -15.17 48.81 -28.95
N SER A 760 -14.24 49.64 -28.48
CA SER A 760 -13.80 49.71 -27.09
C SER A 760 -13.67 51.15 -26.60
N MET A 761 -13.69 51.28 -25.28
CA MET A 761 -13.56 52.53 -24.54
C MET A 761 -12.41 52.39 -23.54
N TYR A 762 -11.45 53.31 -23.61
CA TYR A 762 -10.45 53.54 -22.56
C TYR A 762 -10.85 54.80 -21.79
N ILE A 763 -11.46 54.59 -20.64
CA ILE A 763 -12.11 55.63 -19.84
C ILE A 763 -11.18 56.00 -18.70
N LYS A 764 -10.88 57.29 -18.53
CA LYS A 764 -10.01 57.82 -17.48
C LYS A 764 -10.73 58.85 -16.64
N SER A 765 -10.55 58.76 -15.33
CA SER A 765 -11.03 59.73 -14.36
C SER A 765 -9.84 60.53 -13.84
N SER A 766 -9.99 61.85 -13.80
CA SER A 766 -9.01 62.76 -13.17
C SER A 766 -8.97 62.66 -11.64
N ALA A 767 -9.96 62.00 -11.03
CA ALA A 767 -10.06 61.75 -9.60
C ALA A 767 -10.34 60.29 -9.29
N GLN A 768 -9.92 59.82 -8.12
CA GLN A 768 -10.18 58.45 -7.69
C GLN A 768 -11.69 58.17 -7.59
N LEU A 769 -12.08 57.00 -8.09
CA LEU A 769 -13.44 56.50 -8.07
C LEU A 769 -13.58 55.44 -6.98
N ALA A 770 -14.58 55.59 -6.12
CA ALA A 770 -14.75 54.73 -4.95
C ALA A 770 -15.21 53.30 -5.33
N ALA A 771 -14.64 52.28 -4.68
CA ALA A 771 -15.03 50.87 -4.81
C ALA A 771 -16.49 50.57 -4.44
N THR A 772 -17.12 51.49 -3.69
CA THR A 772 -18.50 51.36 -3.23
C THR A 772 -19.54 51.77 -4.27
N SER A 773 -19.13 52.39 -5.37
CA SER A 773 -20.00 52.97 -6.40
C SER A 773 -19.99 52.16 -7.70
N LEU A 774 -20.99 52.38 -8.55
CA LEU A 774 -21.14 51.69 -9.84
C LEU A 774 -20.66 52.56 -10.99
N LEU A 775 -19.91 52.00 -11.94
CA LEU A 775 -19.82 52.49 -13.30
C LEU A 775 -21.04 51.99 -14.07
N HIS A 776 -21.77 52.88 -14.74
CA HIS A 776 -22.86 52.50 -15.64
C HIS A 776 -22.70 53.19 -16.98
N ILE A 777 -22.86 52.45 -18.07
CA ILE A 777 -22.81 52.99 -19.43
C ILE A 777 -24.09 52.59 -20.15
N GLU A 778 -24.77 53.58 -20.72
CA GLU A 778 -25.96 53.38 -21.55
C GLU A 778 -25.83 54.09 -22.90
N ASN A 779 -26.55 53.63 -23.92
CA ASN A 779 -26.70 54.37 -25.16
C ASN A 779 -27.72 55.53 -25.01
N ALA A 780 -27.89 56.34 -26.05
CA ALA A 780 -28.86 57.45 -26.04
C ALA A 780 -30.33 57.01 -25.78
N ALA A 781 -30.68 55.76 -26.08
CA ALA A 781 -32.01 55.18 -25.84
C ALA A 781 -32.17 54.61 -24.41
N GLY A 782 -31.16 54.72 -23.54
CA GLY A 782 -31.18 54.16 -22.19
C GLY A 782 -30.95 52.64 -22.14
N THR A 783 -30.46 52.04 -23.23
CA THR A 783 -30.07 50.63 -23.21
C THR A 783 -28.74 50.49 -22.49
N GLU A 784 -28.70 49.67 -21.44
CA GLU A 784 -27.49 49.37 -20.68
C GLU A 784 -26.45 48.61 -21.52
N MET A 785 -25.22 49.12 -21.54
CA MET A 785 -24.05 48.47 -22.12
C MET A 785 -23.24 47.71 -21.07
N VAL A 786 -23.10 48.30 -19.87
CA VAL A 786 -22.45 47.70 -18.71
C VAL A 786 -22.88 48.40 -17.42
N THR A 787 -23.10 47.63 -16.36
CA THR A 787 -23.06 48.12 -14.97
C THR A 787 -22.00 47.34 -14.21
N PHE A 788 -20.97 48.01 -13.71
CA PHE A 788 -19.82 47.38 -13.06
C PHE A 788 -19.54 48.03 -11.72
N LYS A 789 -19.29 47.21 -10.69
CA LYS A 789 -18.77 47.67 -9.40
C LYS A 789 -17.31 47.24 -9.27
N PRO A 790 -16.35 48.18 -9.20
CA PRO A 790 -14.96 47.82 -8.99
C PRO A 790 -14.74 47.21 -7.60
N LYS A 791 -13.77 46.28 -7.50
CA LYS A 791 -13.33 45.68 -6.23
C LYS A 791 -12.57 46.68 -5.38
N ASN A 792 -11.70 47.46 -6.03
CA ASN A 792 -10.81 48.45 -5.42
C ASN A 792 -11.21 49.87 -5.84
N ALA A 793 -10.61 50.89 -5.22
CA ALA A 793 -10.77 52.25 -5.70
C ALA A 793 -9.89 52.44 -6.95
N VAL A 794 -10.43 53.04 -8.02
CA VAL A 794 -9.85 52.96 -9.37
C VAL A 794 -9.84 54.33 -10.06
N TYR A 795 -9.07 54.45 -11.14
CA TYR A 795 -8.97 55.68 -11.94
C TYR A 795 -9.32 55.49 -13.40
N TYR A 796 -9.17 54.29 -13.94
CA TYR A 796 -9.51 54.01 -15.33
C TYR A 796 -10.42 52.80 -15.46
N PHE A 797 -11.02 52.69 -16.64
CA PHE A 797 -11.66 51.48 -17.10
C PHE A 797 -11.29 51.16 -18.55
N HIS A 798 -11.03 49.89 -18.82
CA HIS A 798 -11.09 49.33 -20.16
C HIS A 798 -12.44 48.67 -20.34
N PHE A 799 -13.24 49.12 -21.30
CA PHE A 799 -14.54 48.53 -21.57
C PHE A 799 -14.70 48.19 -23.05
N SER A 800 -15.17 46.98 -23.33
CA SER A 800 -15.64 46.60 -24.66
C SER A 800 -16.78 45.59 -24.53
N SER A 801 -17.69 45.62 -25.49
CA SER A 801 -18.86 44.74 -25.54
C SER A 801 -19.32 44.59 -26.99
N PRO A 802 -19.93 43.47 -27.39
CA PRO A 802 -20.50 43.32 -28.74
C PRO A 802 -21.64 44.32 -29.01
N ASN A 803 -22.19 44.93 -27.97
CA ASN A 803 -23.27 45.91 -28.06
C ASN A 803 -22.77 47.34 -28.32
N LEU A 804 -21.45 47.57 -28.28
CA LEU A 804 -20.87 48.86 -28.67
C LEU A 804 -20.81 48.99 -30.20
N ALA A 805 -21.14 50.16 -30.71
CA ALA A 805 -21.17 50.48 -32.14
C ALA A 805 -20.39 51.76 -32.44
N LYS A 806 -19.90 51.88 -33.67
CA LYS A 806 -19.28 53.11 -34.19
C LYS A 806 -20.33 54.21 -34.36
N SER A 807 -19.89 55.47 -34.36
CA SER A 807 -20.76 56.65 -34.57
C SER A 807 -21.99 56.68 -33.65
N THR A 808 -21.89 56.14 -32.45
CA THR A 808 -23.01 56.00 -31.51
C THR A 808 -22.73 56.77 -30.23
N GLN A 809 -23.73 57.50 -29.74
CA GLN A 809 -23.63 58.26 -28.50
C GLN A 809 -23.90 57.37 -27.28
N TYR A 810 -23.05 57.51 -26.27
CA TYR A 810 -23.14 56.84 -24.97
C TYR A 810 -23.05 57.84 -23.83
N LYS A 811 -23.74 57.54 -22.73
CA LYS A 811 -23.63 58.25 -21.45
C LYS A 811 -22.92 57.38 -20.43
N ILE A 812 -21.99 57.98 -19.70
CA ILE A 812 -21.23 57.30 -18.65
C ILE A 812 -21.62 57.92 -17.32
N TYR A 813 -22.19 57.10 -16.45
CA TYR A 813 -22.57 57.45 -15.09
C TYR A 813 -21.63 56.79 -14.08
N PHE A 814 -21.39 57.48 -12.96
CA PHE A 814 -20.74 56.89 -11.80
C PHE A 814 -21.54 57.14 -10.52
N GLY A 815 -21.80 56.10 -9.73
CA GLY A 815 -22.73 56.11 -8.60
C GLY A 815 -24.07 55.44 -8.97
N GLY A 816 -25.14 55.84 -8.28
CA GLY A 816 -26.46 55.24 -8.46
C GLY A 816 -26.65 53.94 -7.70
N SER A 817 -27.68 53.19 -8.05
CA SER A 817 -28.00 51.89 -7.43
C SER A 817 -28.46 50.87 -8.47
N TYR A 818 -28.33 49.59 -8.14
CA TYR A 818 -28.78 48.48 -8.98
C TYR A 818 -29.66 47.56 -8.16
N THR A 819 -30.87 47.25 -8.65
CA THR A 819 -31.86 46.45 -7.91
C THR A 819 -32.41 45.32 -8.76
N GLY A 820 -32.87 44.25 -8.12
CA GLY A 820 -33.57 43.14 -8.80
C GLY A 820 -32.70 42.20 -9.66
N GLY A 821 -31.36 42.35 -9.65
CA GLY A 821 -30.44 41.51 -10.43
C GLY A 821 -29.41 40.74 -9.60
N SER A 822 -28.43 40.14 -10.29
CA SER A 822 -27.27 39.43 -9.73
C SER A 822 -25.96 40.08 -10.21
N PHE A 823 -24.82 39.55 -9.81
CA PHE A 823 -23.53 39.96 -10.36
C PHE A 823 -22.69 38.74 -10.73
N VAL A 824 -21.87 38.90 -11.76
CA VAL A 824 -20.80 38.00 -12.17
C VAL A 824 -19.50 38.64 -11.69
N GLY A 825 -18.85 38.04 -10.70
CA GLY A 825 -17.69 38.60 -10.00
C GLY A 825 -17.39 37.84 -8.71
N GLY A 826 -16.39 38.28 -7.93
CA GLY A 826 -15.98 37.58 -6.70
C GLY A 826 -17.00 37.67 -5.55
N ALA A 827 -16.79 36.90 -4.48
CA ALA A 827 -17.75 36.68 -3.38
C ALA A 827 -18.20 37.93 -2.56
N THR A 828 -17.70 39.13 -2.86
CA THR A 828 -17.93 40.37 -2.08
C THR A 828 -18.74 41.45 -2.80
N ALA A 829 -19.63 41.06 -3.73
CA ALA A 829 -20.52 41.97 -4.46
C ALA A 829 -19.78 43.08 -5.22
N TRP A 830 -18.69 42.70 -5.90
CA TRP A 830 -18.02 43.47 -6.96
C TRP A 830 -18.12 42.68 -8.27
N GLY A 831 -17.93 43.35 -9.41
CA GLY A 831 -17.99 42.72 -10.73
C GLY A 831 -19.10 43.29 -11.61
N LEU A 832 -19.49 42.51 -12.61
CA LEU A 832 -20.48 42.87 -13.62
C LEU A 832 -21.90 42.57 -13.11
N TYR A 833 -22.72 43.60 -12.96
CA TYR A 833 -24.12 43.46 -12.55
C TYR A 833 -24.98 43.07 -13.75
N THR A 834 -25.92 42.14 -13.56
CA THR A 834 -26.73 41.55 -14.63
C THR A 834 -28.16 41.27 -14.17
N GLY A 835 -29.11 41.27 -15.10
CA GLY A 835 -30.48 40.83 -14.88
C GLY A 835 -31.34 41.72 -13.97
N GLY A 836 -30.85 42.90 -13.60
CA GLY A 836 -31.59 43.88 -12.79
C GLY A 836 -31.79 45.21 -13.51
N THR A 837 -32.07 46.26 -12.75
CA THR A 837 -32.29 47.61 -13.26
C THR A 837 -31.41 48.60 -12.53
N TYR A 838 -30.64 49.37 -13.31
CA TYR A 838 -29.88 50.51 -12.83
C TYR A 838 -30.77 51.74 -12.61
N SER A 839 -30.51 52.49 -11.53
CA SER A 839 -31.12 53.79 -11.26
C SER A 839 -30.06 54.88 -11.22
N THR A 840 -30.30 55.95 -11.98
CA THR A 840 -29.47 57.17 -11.98
C THR A 840 -29.64 58.00 -10.70
N THR A 841 -30.56 57.64 -9.80
CA THR A 841 -30.75 58.34 -8.53
C THR A 841 -29.49 58.20 -7.66
N GLY A 842 -28.81 59.32 -7.39
CA GLY A 842 -27.52 59.33 -6.68
C GLY A 842 -26.32 59.01 -7.58
N ALA A 843 -26.49 58.96 -8.90
CA ALA A 843 -25.41 58.87 -9.87
C ALA A 843 -25.04 60.25 -10.42
N THR A 844 -23.77 60.40 -10.79
CA THR A 844 -23.28 61.58 -11.53
C THR A 844 -23.06 61.19 -12.98
N LEU A 845 -23.66 61.93 -13.92
CA LEU A 845 -23.31 61.83 -15.34
C LEU A 845 -21.89 62.39 -15.53
N LYS A 846 -20.93 61.51 -15.83
CA LYS A 846 -19.51 61.85 -15.98
C LYS A 846 -19.16 62.29 -17.39
N SER A 847 -19.75 61.67 -18.41
CA SER A 847 -19.49 62.02 -19.81
C SER A 847 -20.67 61.67 -20.70
N THR A 848 -20.88 62.48 -21.74
CA THR A 848 -21.68 62.13 -22.91
C THR A 848 -20.73 62.13 -24.10
N THR A 849 -20.48 60.97 -24.69
CA THR A 849 -19.45 60.78 -25.71
C THR A 849 -20.02 60.07 -26.93
N THR A 850 -19.45 60.33 -28.11
CA THR A 850 -19.82 59.64 -29.35
C THR A 850 -18.61 58.86 -29.85
N THR A 851 -18.77 57.56 -30.08
CA THR A 851 -17.70 56.71 -30.60
C THR A 851 -17.32 57.12 -32.02
N SER A 852 -16.04 56.92 -32.36
CA SER A 852 -15.48 57.25 -33.67
C SER A 852 -16.21 56.54 -34.81
N ALA A 853 -16.26 57.19 -35.98
CA ALA A 853 -16.77 56.59 -37.22
C ALA A 853 -15.73 55.66 -37.88
N SER A 854 -14.44 55.88 -37.65
CA SER A 854 -13.35 55.14 -38.28
C SER A 854 -12.61 54.23 -37.29
N ALA A 855 -12.27 54.74 -36.12
CA ALA A 855 -11.55 53.99 -35.08
C ALA A 855 -12.48 53.07 -34.27
N THR A 856 -11.92 52.00 -33.73
CA THR A 856 -12.58 51.07 -32.80
C THR A 856 -12.25 51.40 -31.35
N VAL A 857 -11.07 51.95 -31.07
CA VAL A 857 -10.63 52.34 -29.74
C VAL A 857 -10.96 53.81 -29.47
N ASN A 858 -11.67 54.09 -28.37
CA ASN A 858 -12.13 55.43 -28.01
C ASN A 858 -11.62 55.82 -26.62
N THR A 859 -10.73 56.82 -26.55
CA THR A 859 -10.25 57.35 -25.26
C THR A 859 -11.20 58.43 -24.75
N ILE A 860 -11.67 58.27 -23.52
CA ILE A 860 -12.62 59.16 -22.85
C ILE A 860 -12.00 59.59 -21.53
N SER A 861 -12.04 60.88 -21.23
CA SER A 861 -11.57 61.42 -19.95
C SER A 861 -12.69 62.23 -19.28
N PHE A 862 -12.80 62.15 -17.95
CA PHE A 862 -13.74 62.97 -17.17
C PHE A 862 -13.22 63.35 -15.78
#